data_AF-A0A081ARU9-F1
#
_entry.id   AF-A0A081ARU9-F1
#
_cell.length_a   1.000
_cell.length_b   1.000
_cell.length_c   1.000
_cell.angle_alpha   90.00
_cell.angle_beta   90.00
_cell.angle_gamma   90.00
#
_symmetry.space_group_name_H-M   'P 1'
#
loop_
_entity.id
_entity.type
_entity.pdbx_description
1 polymer ?
#
loop_
_entity_poly.entity_id
_entity_poly.type
_entity_poly.pdbx_seq_one_letter_code
_entity_poly.pdbx_strand_id
1 'polypeptide(L)'
;MVLYAWLFSAAALHTPVHALGLLDSTIKQPISLLFPFFSASFVFLIVLEVLMALFLSRVTKKLGFSWTVAHVSLARSFMNVLRNSAAISVACVALIVHCDATYDCAASPDEPTTYNSHACAQIFSFVQSDDVETLVPASYGGAILIWCMGMFLAITNFFLERFSGIRMIVSFGWFSNQIEDDEMDELSEGENGNELLPPEQNLPMVPWYSMLLFDTVFDLLISLKIFLGRFDMRTMQRALHPKDEDYCFDHLAEKDEVWLDFMADCGDGFNSSYQIARLLAQPQLEVDCPVPDDKSYGEDALDQEQAKTTKTKTIKRVFPRGDALVIGGDLAYPHPADTTYETRLFRCFEYAMKPPPSYHPSAISTQKKAPDGCSSLREYEGPSVFAIPGNHDWFDGLNTFTRYICQRDWLGGWLLPQKTSYFSLKLPHGWWLFGVDLALENDVDTEQFGFFERVVKTQMGPNDAVIVLTHEPRWLLDVYEDKSNVDVKLSYLIENVLKGRVAVRLAGDIHNYMRHSLVEETHMLKRPSSMHFDTPRQKMSTANLPRRHSFSSPVHKHFPHMKQHEDLSNEEQKSRNAELQPDPPAGHERSAEHLIISGGGGAFLHPTHIPSSKLASNGGTYEQKLCYPPAHISRRYAVLNVFGFRRLNWRFDAIGGVGYFALVFSMFPRCSVTSIYAQATRWDAAAQFYQELVHVLYDMVTTSYVSLTCSIVMLVGTIGFADCTTLPKRCALGLAVAFFHYVAAFTILLVYECLLEVASVRGALGREGEHTLYLFFSSTLPDFSAVRKYDIFGLSSLYGDFMRLCMTIFDVPEVVALHRNKICGSGFESLGRTELWTYYASVFPYFWVLATPVVSFVFGTYLYLSLNILGCHYNEAFSSLRIASYKNFLRLHFDKEGRLEIFAFGVDKMPRRWCRCEQVIFFDA
;
A
#
# COMPACT_ATOMS: atom_id res chain seq x y z
N MET A 1 -6.23 18.48 2.31
CA MET A 1 -6.53 18.70 3.75
C MET A 1 -6.69 20.19 4.08
N VAL A 2 -5.82 21.10 3.63
CA VAL A 2 -5.94 22.57 3.89
C VAL A 2 -7.27 23.17 3.43
N LEU A 3 -7.72 22.87 2.20
CA LEU A 3 -9.05 23.31 1.73
C LEU A 3 -10.17 22.76 2.62
N TYR A 4 -10.07 21.52 3.07
CA TYR A 4 -11.06 20.91 3.97
C TYR A 4 -11.01 21.48 5.38
N ALA A 5 -9.84 21.79 5.93
CA ALA A 5 -9.70 22.45 7.23
C ALA A 5 -10.15 23.91 7.18
N TRP A 6 -9.95 24.59 6.05
CA TRP A 6 -10.50 25.92 5.78
C TRP A 6 -12.02 25.87 5.62
N LEU A 7 -12.55 24.92 4.84
CA LEU A 7 -13.99 24.65 4.75
C LEU A 7 -14.58 24.25 6.10
N PHE A 8 -13.86 23.46 6.91
CA PHE A 8 -14.30 23.01 8.23
C PHE A 8 -14.18 24.11 9.28
N SER A 9 -13.19 25.00 9.20
CA SER A 9 -13.06 26.16 10.08
C SER A 9 -14.08 27.23 9.72
N ALA A 10 -14.32 27.45 8.42
CA ALA A 10 -15.45 28.22 7.92
C ALA A 10 -16.77 27.59 8.38
N ALA A 11 -16.92 26.26 8.34
CA ALA A 11 -18.08 25.51 8.83
C ALA A 11 -18.22 25.55 10.37
N ALA A 12 -17.12 25.57 11.12
CA ALA A 12 -17.09 25.61 12.59
C ALA A 12 -17.39 27.01 13.12
N LEU A 13 -16.85 28.05 12.47
CA LEU A 13 -17.28 29.46 12.61
C LEU A 13 -18.72 29.67 12.11
N HIS A 14 -19.25 28.76 11.29
CA HIS A 14 -20.62 28.70 10.78
C HIS A 14 -21.55 27.83 11.66
N THR A 15 -21.05 27.13 12.68
CA THR A 15 -21.96 26.46 13.62
C THR A 15 -22.70 27.57 14.37
N PRO A 16 -24.04 27.65 14.23
CA PRO A 16 -24.79 28.68 14.92
C PRO A 16 -24.71 28.36 16.41
N VAL A 17 -23.83 29.03 17.14
CA VAL A 17 -23.95 29.16 18.60
C VAL A 17 -25.30 29.81 18.96
N HIS A 18 -25.98 30.39 17.96
CA HIS A 18 -27.41 30.72 17.96
C HIS A 18 -28.33 29.58 18.44
N ALA A 19 -28.02 28.31 18.15
CA ALA A 19 -28.84 27.17 18.61
C ALA A 19 -28.63 26.81 20.10
N LEU A 20 -27.75 27.53 20.80
CA LEU A 20 -27.54 27.49 22.26
C LEU A 20 -28.01 28.79 22.96
N GLY A 21 -28.57 29.76 22.22
CA GLY A 21 -29.34 30.89 22.78
C GLY A 21 -28.55 32.07 23.36
N LEU A 22 -27.41 32.48 22.78
CA LEU A 22 -26.53 33.49 23.42
C LEU A 22 -26.08 34.71 22.57
N LEU A 23 -26.24 34.79 21.24
CA LEU A 23 -25.84 35.96 20.42
C LEU A 23 -26.64 36.05 19.10
N ASP A 24 -27.01 37.26 18.66
CA ASP A 24 -28.02 37.55 17.60
C ASP A 24 -27.43 37.92 16.20
N SER A 25 -26.30 37.30 15.80
CA SER A 25 -25.64 37.60 14.51
C SER A 25 -25.97 36.60 13.39
N THR A 26 -26.39 37.09 12.21
CA THR A 26 -26.77 36.24 11.05
C THR A 26 -25.57 35.57 10.33
N ILE A 27 -25.76 34.32 9.88
CA ILE A 27 -24.75 33.44 9.23
C ILE A 27 -24.07 34.09 7.99
N LYS A 28 -24.70 35.08 7.34
CA LYS A 28 -24.21 35.69 6.10
C LYS A 28 -23.09 36.72 6.31
N GLN A 29 -23.04 37.34 7.48
CA GLN A 29 -22.09 38.42 7.77
C GLN A 29 -20.63 37.94 7.76
N PRO A 30 -20.24 36.85 8.44
CA PRO A 30 -18.85 36.37 8.44
C PRO A 30 -18.39 35.87 7.06
N ILE A 31 -19.26 35.19 6.30
CA ILE A 31 -18.93 34.61 4.98
C ILE A 31 -18.75 35.73 3.94
N SER A 32 -19.61 36.76 3.97
CA SER A 32 -19.51 37.91 3.06
C SER A 32 -18.24 38.73 3.29
N LEU A 33 -17.65 38.66 4.48
CA LEU A 33 -16.40 39.35 4.85
C LEU A 33 -15.15 38.48 4.64
N LEU A 34 -15.26 37.16 4.79
CA LEU A 34 -14.16 36.21 4.56
C LEU A 34 -13.68 36.23 3.10
N PHE A 35 -14.63 36.39 2.19
CA PHE A 35 -14.39 36.26 0.76
C PHE A 35 -13.61 37.45 0.13
N PRO A 36 -13.91 38.72 0.44
CA PRO A 36 -13.10 39.87 0.04
C PRO A 36 -11.66 39.80 0.52
N PHE A 37 -11.45 39.46 1.81
CA PHE A 37 -10.10 39.34 2.35
C PHE A 37 -9.33 38.19 1.70
N PHE A 38 -9.98 37.05 1.46
CA PHE A 38 -9.36 35.93 0.75
C PHE A 38 -8.99 36.32 -0.68
N SER A 39 -9.93 36.89 -1.43
CA SER A 39 -9.75 37.24 -2.85
C SER A 39 -8.73 38.33 -3.08
N ALA A 40 -8.77 39.40 -2.27
CA ALA A 40 -7.79 40.47 -2.34
C ALA A 40 -6.38 39.95 -2.06
N SER A 41 -6.24 39.09 -1.03
CA SER A 41 -4.96 38.44 -0.71
C SER A 41 -4.51 37.50 -1.84
N PHE A 42 -5.41 36.67 -2.36
CA PHE A 42 -5.10 35.67 -3.38
C PHE A 42 -4.66 36.30 -4.69
N VAL A 43 -5.40 37.29 -5.19
CA VAL A 43 -5.05 38.01 -6.41
C VAL A 43 -3.71 38.74 -6.25
N PHE A 44 -3.53 39.45 -5.13
CA PHE A 44 -2.28 40.16 -4.87
C PHE A 44 -1.09 39.20 -4.83
N LEU A 45 -1.21 38.10 -4.08
CA LEU A 45 -0.13 37.12 -3.92
C LEU A 45 0.16 36.36 -5.22
N ILE A 46 -0.84 36.04 -6.05
CA ILE A 46 -0.62 35.47 -7.39
C ILE A 46 0.15 36.45 -8.28
N VAL A 47 -0.29 37.72 -8.33
CA VAL A 47 0.37 38.73 -9.17
C VAL A 47 1.81 38.93 -8.71
N LEU A 48 2.03 39.04 -7.40
CA LEU A 48 3.36 39.14 -6.81
C LEU A 48 4.22 37.92 -7.17
N GLU A 49 3.68 36.71 -7.07
CA GLU A 49 4.39 35.47 -7.36
C GLU A 49 4.76 35.33 -8.83
N VAL A 50 3.87 35.69 -9.76
CA VAL A 50 4.14 35.72 -11.19
C VAL A 50 5.24 36.75 -11.50
N LEU A 51 5.19 37.93 -10.88
CA LEU A 51 6.22 38.95 -11.04
C LEU A 51 7.57 38.49 -10.48
N MET A 52 7.59 37.85 -9.31
CA MET A 52 8.81 37.28 -8.72
C MET A 52 9.39 36.17 -9.61
N ALA A 53 8.57 35.24 -10.09
CA ALA A 53 9.02 34.15 -10.97
C ALA A 53 9.64 34.67 -12.28
N LEU A 54 9.06 35.72 -12.88
CA LEU A 54 9.51 36.25 -14.17
C LEU A 54 10.69 37.22 -14.07
N PHE A 55 10.77 38.01 -13.00
CA PHE A 55 11.70 39.13 -12.91
C PHE A 55 12.79 38.95 -11.87
N LEU A 56 12.58 38.21 -10.78
CA LEU A 56 13.52 38.15 -9.66
C LEU A 56 14.89 37.60 -10.09
N SER A 57 14.92 36.50 -10.86
CA SER A 57 16.16 35.92 -11.41
C SER A 57 16.89 36.86 -12.40
N ARG A 58 16.14 37.70 -13.13
CA ARG A 58 16.72 38.67 -14.07
C ARG A 58 17.29 39.88 -13.36
N VAL A 59 16.61 40.34 -12.30
CA VAL A 59 17.00 41.49 -11.49
C VAL A 59 18.24 41.17 -10.64
N THR A 60 18.29 40.00 -9.99
CA THR A 60 19.45 39.57 -9.18
C THR A 60 20.71 39.42 -10.03
N LYS A 61 20.60 38.83 -11.23
CA LYS A 61 21.72 38.75 -12.21
C LYS A 61 22.21 40.13 -12.65
N LYS A 62 21.30 41.10 -12.85
CA LYS A 62 21.64 42.44 -13.35
C LYS A 62 22.25 43.34 -12.26
N LEU A 63 21.90 43.10 -11.00
CA LEU A 63 22.43 43.82 -9.83
C LEU A 63 23.72 43.21 -9.28
N GLY A 64 24.25 42.14 -9.88
CA GLY A 64 25.53 41.54 -9.51
C GLY A 64 25.50 40.71 -8.22
N PHE A 65 24.31 40.35 -7.72
CA PHE A 65 24.18 39.48 -6.55
C PHE A 65 24.34 38.00 -6.96
N SER A 66 25.21 37.26 -6.29
CA SER A 66 25.53 35.85 -6.58
C SER A 66 24.58 34.84 -5.92
N TRP A 67 23.38 35.26 -5.51
CA TRP A 67 22.47 34.41 -4.74
C TRP A 67 21.75 33.41 -5.66
N THR A 68 21.74 32.14 -5.26
CA THR A 68 20.98 31.07 -5.93
C THR A 68 19.50 31.20 -5.60
N VAL A 69 18.69 31.62 -6.57
CA VAL A 69 17.22 31.63 -6.43
C VAL A 69 16.73 30.17 -6.43
N ALA A 70 16.06 29.74 -5.36
CA ALA A 70 15.54 28.38 -5.25
C ALA A 70 14.45 28.10 -6.30
N HIS A 71 14.50 26.92 -6.92
CA HIS A 71 13.54 26.50 -7.94
C HIS A 71 12.28 25.90 -7.27
N VAL A 72 11.33 26.76 -6.91
CA VAL A 72 10.02 26.35 -6.37
C VAL A 72 9.08 25.93 -7.50
N SER A 73 8.47 24.75 -7.40
CA SER A 73 7.51 24.24 -8.38
C SER A 73 6.23 25.08 -8.45
N LEU A 74 5.57 25.11 -9.61
CA LEU A 74 4.32 25.85 -9.82
C LEU A 74 3.22 25.38 -8.86
N ALA A 75 3.13 24.07 -8.60
CA ALA A 75 2.14 23.51 -7.70
C ALA A 75 2.36 23.95 -6.24
N ARG A 76 3.62 23.96 -5.79
CA ARG A 76 4.00 24.40 -4.43
C ARG A 76 3.73 25.89 -4.23
N SER A 77 4.15 26.70 -5.19
CA SER A 77 3.89 28.14 -5.22
C SER A 77 2.39 28.46 -5.13
N PHE A 78 1.57 27.78 -5.94
CA PHE A 78 0.12 27.92 -5.90
C PHE A 78 -0.48 27.55 -4.53
N MET A 79 -0.03 26.45 -3.92
CA MET A 79 -0.49 26.02 -2.60
C MET A 79 -0.11 26.99 -1.49
N ASN A 80 1.07 27.62 -1.57
CA ASN A 80 1.50 28.65 -0.62
C ASN A 80 0.62 29.91 -0.73
N VAL A 81 0.30 30.34 -1.95
CA VAL A 81 -0.62 31.47 -2.18
C VAL A 81 -1.99 31.14 -1.60
N LEU A 82 -2.50 29.94 -1.86
CA LEU A 82 -3.80 29.48 -1.36
C LEU A 82 -3.83 29.46 0.19
N ARG A 83 -2.79 28.89 0.82
CA ARG A 83 -2.70 28.76 2.28
C ARG A 83 -2.60 30.11 2.98
N ASN A 84 -1.77 31.02 2.48
CA ASN A 84 -1.61 32.35 3.07
C ASN A 84 -2.88 33.17 2.93
N SER A 85 -3.52 33.13 1.76
CA SER A 85 -4.80 33.82 1.52
C SER A 85 -5.90 33.31 2.45
N ALA A 86 -5.95 31.99 2.68
CA ALA A 86 -6.87 31.35 3.61
C ALA A 86 -6.62 31.74 5.07
N ALA A 87 -5.35 31.80 5.50
CA ALA A 87 -4.99 32.14 6.87
C ALA A 87 -5.31 33.62 7.19
N ILE A 88 -4.95 34.53 6.28
CA ILE A 88 -5.22 35.96 6.42
C ILE A 88 -6.72 36.22 6.51
N SER A 89 -7.52 35.59 5.64
CA SER A 89 -8.98 35.81 5.63
C SER A 89 -9.66 35.29 6.89
N VAL A 90 -9.26 34.12 7.38
CA VAL A 90 -9.77 33.56 8.65
C VAL A 90 -9.40 34.45 9.84
N ALA A 91 -8.17 34.97 9.89
CA ALA A 91 -7.73 35.86 10.98
C ALA A 91 -8.51 37.19 11.01
N CYS A 92 -8.73 37.79 9.84
CA CYS A 92 -9.50 39.04 9.73
C CYS A 92 -10.95 38.84 10.20
N VAL A 93 -11.60 37.76 9.76
CA VAL A 93 -12.99 37.47 10.13
C VAL A 93 -13.13 37.04 11.58
N ALA A 94 -12.19 36.25 12.11
CA ALA A 94 -12.19 35.88 13.51
C ALA A 94 -12.12 37.11 14.43
N LEU A 95 -11.34 38.13 14.04
CA LEU A 95 -11.31 39.40 14.76
C LEU A 95 -12.65 40.14 14.68
N ILE A 96 -13.23 40.28 13.48
CA ILE A 96 -14.51 41.00 13.30
C ILE A 96 -15.61 40.31 14.11
N VAL A 97 -15.72 38.98 14.02
CA VAL A 97 -16.70 38.20 14.80
C VAL A 97 -16.46 38.33 16.30
N HIS A 98 -15.21 38.39 16.74
CA HIS A 98 -14.87 38.58 18.15
C HIS A 98 -15.23 39.97 18.68
N CYS A 99 -14.98 41.01 17.88
CA CYS A 99 -15.18 42.42 18.26
C CYS A 99 -16.65 42.88 18.13
N ASP A 100 -17.40 42.34 17.16
CA ASP A 100 -18.79 42.74 16.86
C ASP A 100 -19.84 41.80 17.49
N ALA A 101 -19.48 40.93 18.43
CA ALA A 101 -20.43 40.08 19.14
C ALA A 101 -21.40 40.92 20.00
N THR A 102 -22.71 40.86 19.74
CA THR A 102 -23.77 41.63 20.43
C THR A 102 -24.61 40.77 21.39
N TYR A 103 -24.84 41.25 22.62
CA TYR A 103 -25.84 40.71 23.57
C TYR A 103 -27.09 41.61 23.61
N ASP A 104 -28.29 41.02 23.67
CA ASP A 104 -29.62 41.67 23.59
C ASP A 104 -30.04 42.56 24.80
N CYS A 105 -29.12 43.24 25.48
CA CYS A 105 -29.48 44.04 26.67
C CYS A 105 -28.82 45.43 26.74
N ALA A 106 -28.61 46.13 25.62
CA ALA A 106 -28.17 47.53 25.65
C ALA A 106 -29.37 48.49 25.68
N ALA A 107 -29.49 49.26 26.76
CA ALA A 107 -30.60 50.19 26.98
C ALA A 107 -30.38 51.58 26.34
N SER A 108 -29.26 51.83 25.66
CA SER A 108 -29.03 53.07 24.89
C SER A 108 -27.97 52.88 23.78
N PRO A 109 -27.96 53.75 22.74
CA PRO A 109 -27.04 53.66 21.58
C PRO A 109 -25.56 53.93 21.88
N ASP A 110 -25.23 54.51 23.05
CA ASP A 110 -23.89 55.02 23.36
C ASP A 110 -23.09 54.14 24.37
N GLU A 111 -23.61 52.96 24.75
CA GLU A 111 -22.93 52.04 25.67
C GLU A 111 -22.29 50.84 24.93
N PRO A 112 -21.02 50.50 25.21
CA PRO A 112 -20.36 49.35 24.59
C PRO A 112 -21.06 48.04 24.99
N THR A 113 -21.51 47.29 24.00
CA THR A 113 -22.43 46.16 24.14
C THR A 113 -21.81 44.87 24.67
N THR A 114 -20.46 44.72 24.69
CA THR A 114 -19.74 43.59 25.31
C THR A 114 -18.32 43.99 25.78
N TYR A 115 -17.72 43.21 26.71
CA TYR A 115 -16.32 43.40 27.14
C TYR A 115 -15.34 43.29 25.95
N ASN A 116 -15.64 42.43 24.98
CA ASN A 116 -14.83 42.24 23.78
C ASN A 116 -14.90 43.46 22.84
N SER A 117 -16.09 44.04 22.64
CA SER A 117 -16.23 45.24 21.80
C SER A 117 -15.53 46.45 22.41
N HIS A 118 -15.60 46.62 23.75
CA HIS A 118 -14.85 47.65 24.46
C HIS A 118 -13.32 47.45 24.36
N ALA A 119 -12.83 46.21 24.53
CA ALA A 119 -11.41 45.90 24.40
C ALA A 119 -10.90 46.17 22.97
N CYS A 120 -11.66 45.77 21.94
CA CYS A 120 -11.30 46.05 20.55
C CYS A 120 -11.32 47.55 20.24
N ALA A 121 -12.31 48.31 20.73
CA ALA A 121 -12.37 49.75 20.54
C ALA A 121 -11.16 50.47 21.15
N GLN A 122 -10.71 50.02 22.33
CA GLN A 122 -9.49 50.57 22.98
C GLN A 122 -8.21 50.18 22.23
N ILE A 123 -8.07 48.89 21.85
CA ILE A 123 -6.87 48.37 21.19
C ILE A 123 -6.68 48.98 19.79
N PHE A 124 -7.76 49.20 19.03
CA PHE A 124 -7.70 49.71 17.66
C PHE A 124 -8.09 51.19 17.52
N SER A 125 -8.23 51.90 18.65
CA SER A 125 -8.54 53.35 18.68
C SER A 125 -7.58 54.20 17.84
N PHE A 126 -6.32 53.78 17.71
CA PHE A 126 -5.30 54.47 16.91
C PHE A 126 -5.56 54.46 15.39
N VAL A 127 -6.48 53.63 14.90
CA VAL A 127 -6.85 53.54 13.48
C VAL A 127 -7.94 54.56 13.11
N GLN A 128 -8.65 55.13 14.10
CA GLN A 128 -9.61 56.20 13.90
C GLN A 128 -8.89 57.56 13.99
N SER A 129 -8.86 58.30 12.88
CA SER A 129 -8.36 59.69 12.87
C SER A 129 -9.49 60.65 13.24
N ASP A 130 -9.27 61.53 14.21
CA ASP A 130 -10.24 62.56 14.65
C ASP A 130 -10.67 63.53 13.52
N ASP A 131 -9.94 63.58 12.39
CA ASP A 131 -10.15 64.56 11.31
C ASP A 131 -11.02 64.05 10.13
N VAL A 132 -11.49 62.80 10.15
CA VAL A 132 -12.38 62.27 9.10
C VAL A 132 -13.46 61.41 9.76
N GLU A 133 -14.73 61.78 9.59
CA GLU A 133 -15.88 60.90 9.87
C GLU A 133 -15.82 59.69 8.93
N THR A 134 -14.91 58.76 9.18
CA THR A 134 -14.92 57.46 8.52
C THR A 134 -16.03 56.64 9.17
N LEU A 135 -17.08 56.38 8.39
CA LEU A 135 -18.26 55.58 8.71
C LEU A 135 -17.93 54.07 8.86
N VAL A 136 -16.78 53.71 9.45
CA VAL A 136 -16.25 52.34 9.50
C VAL A 136 -15.97 51.96 10.96
N PRO A 137 -16.59 50.89 11.51
CA PRO A 137 -16.39 50.46 12.89
C PRO A 137 -14.92 50.10 13.20
N ALA A 138 -14.49 50.30 14.46
CA ALA A 138 -13.10 50.06 14.89
C ALA A 138 -12.64 48.60 14.66
N SER A 139 -13.56 47.64 14.68
CA SER A 139 -13.32 46.22 14.35
C SER A 139 -12.84 46.00 12.91
N TYR A 140 -13.37 46.76 11.95
CA TYR A 140 -12.94 46.73 10.56
C TYR A 140 -11.57 47.39 10.37
N GLY A 141 -11.27 48.45 11.16
CA GLY A 141 -9.93 49.04 11.23
C GLY A 141 -8.88 48.04 11.72
N GLY A 142 -9.19 47.30 12.79
CA GLY A 142 -8.34 46.20 13.27
C GLY A 142 -8.18 45.06 12.27
N ALA A 143 -9.23 44.71 11.53
CA ALA A 143 -9.17 43.67 10.50
C ALA A 143 -8.26 44.08 9.32
N ILE A 144 -8.29 45.35 8.90
CA ILE A 144 -7.38 45.88 7.89
C ILE A 144 -5.94 45.84 8.38
N LEU A 145 -5.68 46.14 9.65
CA LEU A 145 -4.34 46.01 10.25
C LEU A 145 -3.84 44.56 10.22
N ILE A 146 -4.69 43.60 10.62
CA ILE A 146 -4.38 42.16 10.53
C ILE A 146 -4.13 41.76 9.08
N TRP A 147 -4.94 42.25 8.14
CA TRP A 147 -4.75 42.00 6.73
C TRP A 147 -3.41 42.53 6.24
N CYS A 148 -3.05 43.79 6.54
CA CYS A 148 -1.76 44.37 6.19
C CYS A 148 -0.58 43.61 6.81
N MET A 149 -0.67 43.24 8.09
CA MET A 149 0.38 42.48 8.77
C MET A 149 0.50 41.06 8.19
N GLY A 150 -0.62 40.40 7.93
CA GLY A 150 -0.67 39.09 7.30
C GLY A 150 -0.12 39.10 5.88
N MET A 151 -0.44 40.12 5.09
CA MET A 151 0.12 40.33 3.75
C MET A 151 1.63 40.61 3.83
N PHE A 152 2.08 41.44 4.77
CA PHE A 152 3.51 41.70 4.99
C PHE A 152 4.27 40.41 5.35
N LEU A 153 3.71 39.59 6.25
CA LEU A 153 4.28 38.29 6.61
C LEU A 153 4.29 37.32 5.43
N ALA A 154 3.20 37.25 4.65
CA ALA A 154 3.13 36.42 3.46
C ALA A 154 4.19 36.84 2.43
N ILE A 155 4.28 38.13 2.11
CA ILE A 155 5.31 38.69 1.22
C ILE A 155 6.71 38.33 1.73
N THR A 156 6.97 38.58 3.02
CA THR A 156 8.27 38.28 3.63
C THR A 156 8.60 36.79 3.49
N ASN A 157 7.63 35.90 3.72
CA ASN A 157 7.80 34.46 3.56
C ASN A 157 8.06 34.05 2.10
N PHE A 158 7.36 34.62 1.12
CA PHE A 158 7.63 34.36 -0.31
C PHE A 158 9.05 34.79 -0.71
N PHE A 159 9.49 35.96 -0.24
CA PHE A 159 10.83 36.45 -0.50
C PHE A 159 11.88 35.55 0.18
N LEU A 160 11.71 35.21 1.45
CA LEU A 160 12.62 34.32 2.18
C LEU A 160 12.69 32.92 1.56
N GLU A 161 11.56 32.33 1.14
CA GLU A 161 11.51 31.02 0.48
C GLU A 161 12.29 31.05 -0.86
N ARG A 162 12.21 32.16 -1.61
CA ARG A 162 12.93 32.32 -2.88
C ARG A 162 14.41 32.65 -2.73
N PHE A 163 14.79 33.33 -1.64
CA PHE A 163 16.16 33.80 -1.41
C PHE A 163 17.02 32.85 -0.56
N SER A 164 16.43 32.16 0.41
CA SER A 164 17.14 31.35 1.39
C SER A 164 16.72 29.88 1.41
N GLY A 165 15.56 29.54 0.85
CA GLY A 165 14.95 28.22 1.04
C GLY A 165 14.43 27.96 2.46
N ILE A 166 14.66 28.89 3.42
CA ILE A 166 14.30 28.75 4.82
C ILE A 166 12.84 29.17 5.05
N ARG A 167 12.10 28.33 5.78
CA ARG A 167 10.68 28.50 6.14
C ARG A 167 10.55 29.31 7.44
N MET A 168 9.81 30.43 7.43
CA MET A 168 9.51 31.15 8.68
C MET A 168 8.12 30.78 9.22
N ILE A 169 8.16 30.08 10.35
CA ILE A 169 7.11 29.56 11.23
C ILE A 169 5.78 30.37 11.28
N VAL A 170 4.67 29.69 10.99
CA VAL A 170 3.44 29.74 11.82
C VAL A 170 3.12 28.30 12.24
N SER A 171 3.55 27.99 13.45
CA SER A 171 3.34 26.73 14.17
C SER A 171 1.92 26.67 14.72
N PHE A 172 1.03 26.03 13.98
CA PHE A 172 -0.03 25.22 14.58
C PHE A 172 -0.04 23.88 13.83
N GLY A 173 0.66 22.90 14.41
CA GLY A 173 0.79 21.53 13.92
C GLY A 173 -0.51 20.73 14.11
N TRP A 174 -1.59 21.18 13.49
CA TRP A 174 -2.90 20.53 13.61
C TRP A 174 -3.29 19.70 12.39
N PHE A 175 -2.66 19.90 11.23
CA PHE A 175 -3.03 19.18 10.00
C PHE A 175 -1.87 19.02 9.00
N SER A 176 -0.77 18.34 9.37
CA SER A 176 0.11 17.75 8.35
C SER A 176 -0.22 16.28 8.15
N ASN A 177 -0.64 15.96 6.93
CA ASN A 177 -0.74 14.61 6.41
C ASN A 177 0.41 14.39 5.40
N GLN A 178 1.62 14.80 5.79
CA GLN A 178 2.87 14.48 5.11
C GLN A 178 3.84 13.93 6.16
N ILE A 179 3.86 12.60 6.30
CA ILE A 179 5.00 11.89 6.88
C ILE A 179 6.01 11.51 5.79
N GLU A 180 5.84 11.97 4.54
CA GLU A 180 6.78 11.63 3.46
C GLU A 180 7.43 12.83 2.75
N ASP A 181 7.02 14.09 2.99
CA ASP A 181 7.69 15.26 2.35
C ASP A 181 8.15 16.37 3.32
N ASP A 182 7.61 16.50 4.55
CA ASP A 182 7.96 17.61 5.47
C ASP A 182 9.34 17.47 6.16
N GLU A 183 10.11 16.41 5.87
CA GLU A 183 11.55 16.31 6.21
C GLU A 183 12.46 16.51 4.98
N MET A 184 11.91 16.66 3.78
CA MET A 184 12.69 16.70 2.55
C MET A 184 13.11 18.11 2.13
N ASP A 185 12.45 19.15 2.66
CA ASP A 185 12.67 20.55 2.26
C ASP A 185 13.37 21.43 3.31
N GLU A 186 13.67 20.90 4.51
CA GLU A 186 14.43 21.63 5.55
C GLU A 186 15.85 21.10 5.75
N LEU A 187 16.35 20.24 4.85
CA LEU A 187 17.65 19.58 5.01
C LEU A 187 18.55 19.65 3.75
N SER A 188 18.55 20.77 3.03
CA SER A 188 19.67 21.08 2.13
C SER A 188 20.95 21.46 2.89
N GLU A 189 20.87 21.62 4.21
CA GLU A 189 22.02 21.65 5.11
C GLU A 189 21.70 20.74 6.30
N GLY A 190 22.29 19.55 6.36
CA GLY A 190 22.17 18.71 7.55
C GLY A 190 22.68 19.49 8.75
N GLU A 191 21.96 19.44 9.89
CA GLU A 191 22.35 20.06 11.17
C GLU A 191 23.76 19.66 11.66
N ASN A 192 24.44 18.72 10.98
CA ASN A 192 25.81 18.28 11.24
C ASN A 192 26.68 18.13 9.96
N GLY A 193 26.35 18.77 8.83
CA GLY A 193 27.14 18.66 7.59
C GLY A 193 26.98 17.35 6.79
N ASN A 194 26.08 16.45 7.21
CA ASN A 194 25.87 15.17 6.51
C ASN A 194 24.99 15.33 5.27
N GLU A 195 25.49 14.89 4.11
CA GLU A 195 24.71 14.77 2.86
C GLU A 195 23.56 13.75 3.00
N LEU A 196 22.34 14.15 2.64
CA LEU A 196 21.19 13.25 2.49
C LEU A 196 21.17 12.60 1.09
N LEU A 197 20.64 11.39 1.02
CA LEU A 197 20.43 10.71 -0.26
C LEU A 197 19.44 11.49 -1.13
N PRO A 198 19.74 11.70 -2.43
CA PRO A 198 18.80 12.29 -3.38
C PRO A 198 17.41 11.62 -3.33
N PRO A 199 16.31 12.37 -3.42
CA PRO A 199 14.94 11.82 -3.39
C PRO A 199 14.68 10.76 -4.48
N GLU A 200 15.30 10.93 -5.65
CA GLU A 200 15.23 10.00 -6.79
C GLU A 200 15.85 8.62 -6.49
N GLN A 201 16.65 8.52 -5.42
CA GLN A 201 17.34 7.31 -4.98
C GLN A 201 16.70 6.69 -3.74
N ASN A 202 15.91 7.44 -2.97
CA ASN A 202 15.22 6.96 -1.77
C ASN A 202 13.72 6.74 -2.04
N LEU A 203 13.41 5.78 -2.92
CA LEU A 203 12.04 5.53 -3.31
C LEU A 203 11.22 4.89 -2.17
N PRO A 204 9.98 5.37 -1.91
CA PRO A 204 9.08 4.75 -0.94
C PRO A 204 8.55 3.42 -1.46
N MET A 205 7.88 2.70 -0.56
CA MET A 205 7.18 1.45 -0.89
C MET A 205 6.18 1.66 -2.03
N VAL A 206 6.07 0.69 -2.93
CA VAL A 206 5.17 0.77 -4.09
C VAL A 206 3.72 0.97 -3.61
N PRO A 207 2.99 1.94 -4.18
CA PRO A 207 1.62 2.18 -3.82
C PRO A 207 0.65 1.22 -4.53
N TRP A 208 0.75 -0.08 -4.25
CA TRP A 208 0.06 -1.18 -4.94
C TRP A 208 -1.42 -0.89 -5.29
N TYR A 209 -2.23 -0.50 -4.32
CA TYR A 209 -3.64 -0.16 -4.52
C TYR A 209 -3.89 1.05 -5.42
N SER A 210 -3.03 2.06 -5.36
CA SER A 210 -3.14 3.22 -6.24
C SER A 210 -2.67 2.85 -7.65
N MET A 211 -1.61 2.06 -7.77
CA MET A 211 -1.08 1.68 -9.07
C MET A 211 -2.05 0.79 -9.86
N LEU A 212 -2.66 -0.20 -9.20
CA LEU A 212 -3.69 -1.09 -9.77
C LEU A 212 -4.89 -0.33 -10.34
N LEU A 213 -5.24 0.82 -9.77
CA LEU A 213 -6.39 1.61 -10.22
C LEU A 213 -6.09 2.54 -11.40
N PHE A 214 -4.83 2.97 -11.56
CA PHE A 214 -4.49 4.08 -12.48
C PHE A 214 -3.50 3.72 -13.58
N ASP A 215 -2.55 2.79 -13.36
CA ASP A 215 -1.39 2.63 -14.24
C ASP A 215 -1.24 1.24 -14.87
N THR A 216 -1.61 0.13 -14.19
CA THR A 216 -1.08 -1.21 -14.56
C THR A 216 -2.02 -2.16 -15.30
N VAL A 217 -3.34 -2.04 -15.17
CA VAL A 217 -4.25 -3.09 -15.71
C VAL A 217 -4.14 -3.22 -17.23
N PHE A 218 -3.95 -2.11 -17.94
CA PHE A 218 -3.87 -2.11 -19.40
C PHE A 218 -2.52 -2.63 -19.92
N ASP A 219 -1.41 -2.16 -19.36
CA ASP A 219 -0.05 -2.58 -19.75
C ASP A 219 0.21 -4.05 -19.40
N LEU A 220 -0.27 -4.50 -18.23
CA LEU A 220 -0.17 -5.89 -17.80
C LEU A 220 -1.00 -6.82 -18.69
N LEU A 221 -2.23 -6.43 -19.07
CA LEU A 221 -3.09 -7.21 -19.97
C LEU A 221 -2.48 -7.35 -21.36
N ILE A 222 -1.87 -6.28 -21.89
CA ILE A 222 -1.21 -6.31 -23.20
C ILE A 222 0.02 -7.22 -23.15
N SER A 223 0.88 -7.07 -22.13
CA SER A 223 2.08 -7.89 -22.03
C SER A 223 1.75 -9.38 -21.87
N LEU A 224 0.86 -9.72 -20.92
CA LEU A 224 0.48 -11.10 -20.60
C LEU A 224 -0.25 -11.80 -21.77
N LYS A 225 -1.20 -11.15 -22.44
CA LYS A 225 -2.06 -11.83 -23.43
C LYS A 225 -1.59 -11.73 -24.88
N ILE A 226 -0.82 -10.70 -25.24
CA ILE A 226 -0.50 -10.45 -26.66
C ILE A 226 0.89 -10.96 -27.03
N PHE A 227 1.89 -10.85 -26.15
CA PHE A 227 3.29 -11.13 -26.48
C PHE A 227 3.89 -12.33 -25.73
N LEU A 228 3.59 -12.51 -24.44
CA LEU A 228 4.27 -13.50 -23.59
C LEU A 228 3.84 -14.95 -23.83
N GLY A 229 2.57 -15.21 -24.14
CA GLY A 229 2.08 -16.58 -24.38
C GLY A 229 2.60 -17.25 -25.66
N ARG A 230 3.53 -16.64 -26.41
CA ARG A 230 4.03 -17.17 -27.69
C ARG A 230 5.55 -17.38 -27.76
N PHE A 231 6.32 -16.86 -26.81
CA PHE A 231 7.79 -16.97 -26.82
C PHE A 231 8.32 -17.23 -25.40
N ASP A 232 8.78 -18.45 -25.14
CA ASP A 232 9.47 -18.80 -23.89
C ASP A 232 10.96 -18.49 -24.00
N MET A 233 11.43 -17.52 -23.21
CA MET A 233 12.83 -17.08 -23.22
C MET A 233 13.79 -18.18 -22.74
N ARG A 234 13.33 -19.15 -21.93
CA ARG A 234 14.17 -20.28 -21.47
C ARG A 234 14.62 -21.15 -22.63
N THR A 235 13.72 -21.43 -23.57
CA THR A 235 14.05 -22.16 -24.82
C THR A 235 15.05 -21.37 -25.67
N MET A 236 14.93 -20.05 -25.74
CA MET A 236 15.88 -19.20 -26.46
C MET A 236 17.25 -19.15 -25.77
N GLN A 237 17.30 -19.05 -24.43
CA GLN A 237 18.53 -19.14 -23.67
C GLN A 237 19.23 -20.49 -23.90
N ARG A 238 18.46 -21.59 -23.96
CA ARG A 238 19.02 -22.91 -24.29
C ARG A 238 19.63 -22.98 -25.69
N ALA A 239 19.03 -22.29 -26.66
CA ALA A 239 19.58 -22.20 -28.01
C ALA A 239 20.87 -21.35 -28.07
N LEU A 240 20.94 -20.27 -27.30
CA LEU A 240 22.11 -19.37 -27.24
C LEU A 240 23.27 -19.96 -26.42
N HIS A 241 22.95 -20.70 -25.36
CA HIS A 241 23.87 -21.37 -24.46
C HIS A 241 23.60 -22.89 -24.50
N PRO A 242 24.09 -23.60 -25.53
CA PRO A 242 23.80 -25.02 -25.70
C PRO A 242 24.65 -25.94 -24.81
N LYS A 243 25.73 -25.41 -24.20
CA LYS A 243 26.63 -26.19 -23.35
C LYS A 243 26.12 -26.22 -21.92
N ASP A 244 26.10 -27.40 -21.30
CA ASP A 244 25.66 -27.54 -19.90
C ASP A 244 26.61 -26.80 -18.93
N GLU A 245 27.88 -26.58 -19.31
CA GLU A 245 28.86 -25.75 -18.59
C GLU A 245 28.41 -24.28 -18.41
N ASP A 246 27.54 -23.75 -19.27
CA ASP A 246 27.05 -22.38 -19.13
C ASP A 246 26.05 -22.21 -17.96
N TYR A 247 25.55 -23.33 -17.41
CA TYR A 247 24.56 -23.38 -16.34
C TYR A 247 25.12 -23.99 -15.04
N CYS A 248 26.26 -24.68 -15.11
CA CYS A 248 26.87 -25.37 -13.98
C CYS A 248 28.01 -24.53 -13.39
N PHE A 249 27.96 -24.28 -12.09
CA PHE A 249 28.98 -23.54 -11.35
C PHE A 249 29.55 -24.43 -10.24
N ASP A 250 30.87 -24.52 -10.14
CA ASP A 250 31.55 -25.39 -9.18
C ASP A 250 32.72 -24.74 -8.43
N HIS A 251 32.84 -23.41 -8.54
CA HIS A 251 33.94 -22.65 -7.92
C HIS A 251 33.94 -22.70 -6.39
N LEU A 252 32.84 -23.10 -5.76
CA LEU A 252 32.74 -23.31 -4.32
C LEU A 252 32.90 -24.78 -3.91
N ALA A 253 32.93 -25.72 -4.85
CA ALA A 253 32.83 -27.15 -4.55
C ALA A 253 34.06 -27.74 -3.84
N GLU A 254 35.24 -27.13 -4.04
CA GLU A 254 36.52 -27.61 -3.48
C GLU A 254 36.86 -26.94 -2.13
N LYS A 255 36.01 -26.04 -1.62
CA LYS A 255 36.20 -25.40 -0.30
C LYS A 255 35.87 -26.36 0.84
N ASP A 256 36.58 -26.27 1.96
CA ASP A 256 36.29 -27.08 3.16
C ASP A 256 35.01 -26.62 3.88
N GLU A 257 34.75 -25.31 3.86
CA GLU A 257 33.65 -24.65 4.55
C GLU A 257 33.11 -23.54 3.64
N VAL A 258 31.79 -23.41 3.53
CA VAL A 258 31.13 -22.39 2.69
C VAL A 258 29.96 -21.78 3.42
N TRP A 259 29.86 -20.45 3.31
CA TRP A 259 28.71 -19.67 3.76
C TRP A 259 27.93 -19.17 2.55
N LEU A 260 26.62 -19.43 2.48
CA LEU A 260 25.72 -18.89 1.45
C LEU A 260 24.67 -18.00 2.08
N ASP A 261 24.50 -16.81 1.55
CA ASP A 261 23.39 -15.93 1.93
C ASP A 261 22.20 -16.12 0.97
N PHE A 262 20.97 -16.00 1.49
CA PHE A 262 19.74 -16.06 0.70
C PHE A 262 18.79 -14.93 1.05
N MET A 263 18.22 -14.30 0.02
CA MET A 263 17.10 -13.36 0.13
C MET A 263 16.17 -13.50 -1.07
N ALA A 264 14.92 -13.07 -0.95
CA ALA A 264 13.97 -12.96 -2.06
C ALA A 264 13.03 -11.77 -1.84
N ASP A 265 12.32 -11.35 -2.88
CA ASP A 265 11.30 -10.28 -2.85
C ASP A 265 11.88 -8.95 -2.40
N CYS A 266 12.61 -8.30 -3.29
CA CYS A 266 13.30 -7.05 -3.02
C CYS A 266 12.89 -5.92 -3.99
N GLY A 267 13.36 -4.71 -3.73
CA GLY A 267 13.09 -3.57 -4.59
C GLY A 267 11.67 -2.99 -4.51
N ASP A 268 10.88 -3.28 -3.47
CA ASP A 268 9.60 -2.58 -3.22
C ASP A 268 9.79 -1.19 -2.60
N GLY A 269 10.79 -1.04 -1.73
CA GLY A 269 11.16 0.25 -1.17
C GLY A 269 12.65 0.32 -0.86
N PHE A 270 13.21 1.52 -0.93
CA PHE A 270 14.65 1.73 -0.73
C PHE A 270 15.08 1.31 0.68
N ASN A 271 14.43 1.82 1.72
CA ASN A 271 14.82 1.60 3.11
C ASN A 271 14.94 0.11 3.50
N SER A 272 13.97 -0.71 3.08
CA SER A 272 13.96 -2.14 3.37
C SER A 272 15.01 -2.88 2.55
N SER A 273 15.04 -2.65 1.23
CA SER A 273 15.96 -3.34 0.31
C SER A 273 17.42 -2.98 0.61
N TYR A 274 17.70 -1.70 0.86
CA TYR A 274 19.03 -1.21 1.22
C TYR A 274 19.49 -1.74 2.58
N GLN A 275 18.60 -1.78 3.59
CA GLN A 275 18.97 -2.32 4.90
C GLN A 275 19.35 -3.80 4.82
N ILE A 276 18.63 -4.61 4.04
CA ILE A 276 18.98 -6.02 3.82
C ILE A 276 20.28 -6.15 3.02
N ALA A 277 20.42 -5.43 1.91
CA ALA A 277 21.66 -5.41 1.13
C ALA A 277 22.89 -5.01 1.98
N ARG A 278 22.73 -4.03 2.89
CA ARG A 278 23.76 -3.58 3.82
C ARG A 278 24.13 -4.64 4.86
N LEU A 279 23.16 -5.42 5.36
CA LEU A 279 23.45 -6.51 6.30
C LEU A 279 24.19 -7.66 5.61
N LEU A 280 23.82 -7.97 4.36
CA LEU A 280 24.48 -8.96 3.52
C LEU A 280 25.92 -8.54 3.14
N ALA A 281 26.15 -7.25 2.90
CA ALA A 281 27.46 -6.73 2.52
C ALA A 281 28.53 -6.79 3.63
N GLN A 282 28.11 -6.80 4.90
CA GLN A 282 29.02 -6.72 6.03
C GLN A 282 29.95 -7.94 6.10
N PRO A 283 31.29 -7.76 6.22
CA PRO A 283 32.23 -8.88 6.32
C PRO A 283 31.93 -9.82 7.49
N GLN A 284 31.43 -9.26 8.60
CA GLN A 284 31.01 -9.97 9.79
C GLN A 284 29.76 -9.30 10.34
N LEU A 285 28.83 -10.11 10.85
CA LEU A 285 27.60 -9.67 11.48
C LEU A 285 27.57 -10.10 12.94
N GLU A 286 27.56 -9.14 13.86
CA GLU A 286 27.36 -9.41 15.28
C GLU A 286 25.87 -9.46 15.61
N VAL A 287 25.43 -10.53 16.27
CA VAL A 287 24.03 -10.71 16.68
C VAL A 287 23.96 -11.09 18.15
N ASP A 288 23.13 -10.35 18.88
CA ASP A 288 22.77 -10.63 20.26
C ASP A 288 21.75 -11.78 20.30
N CYS A 289 22.15 -12.92 20.88
CA CYS A 289 21.34 -14.12 21.00
C CYS A 289 20.96 -14.36 22.47
N PRO A 290 19.66 -14.40 22.82
CA PRO A 290 19.21 -14.79 24.15
C PRO A 290 19.34 -16.32 24.34
N VAL A 291 19.99 -16.75 25.40
CA VAL A 291 20.22 -18.17 25.76
C VAL A 291 19.77 -18.40 27.21
N PRO A 292 19.20 -19.56 27.57
CA PRO A 292 18.89 -19.89 28.96
C PRO A 292 20.14 -19.83 29.86
N ASP A 293 20.02 -19.25 31.06
CA ASP A 293 21.11 -19.17 32.04
C ASP A 293 21.17 -20.44 32.91
N ASP A 294 21.97 -21.44 32.49
CA ASP A 294 22.07 -22.75 33.17
C ASP A 294 22.78 -22.72 34.54
N LYS A 295 23.20 -21.55 35.04
CA LYS A 295 23.96 -21.44 36.32
C LYS A 295 23.11 -21.38 37.59
N SER A 296 21.79 -21.59 37.54
CA SER A 296 20.92 -21.55 38.73
C SER A 296 20.44 -22.91 39.25
N TYR A 297 21.14 -24.00 38.95
CA TYR A 297 20.99 -25.26 39.70
C TYR A 297 21.99 -25.30 40.86
N GLY A 298 21.79 -24.38 41.81
CA GLY A 298 22.34 -24.53 43.16
C GLY A 298 21.26 -25.19 44.03
N GLU A 299 21.66 -26.23 44.75
CA GLU A 299 20.86 -26.96 45.73
C GLU A 299 20.12 -25.99 46.66
N ASP A 300 18.80 -25.95 46.54
CA ASP A 300 17.84 -25.78 47.65
C ASP A 300 16.44 -25.85 47.05
N ALA A 301 15.95 -27.08 46.88
CA ALA A 301 14.54 -27.33 46.68
C ALA A 301 13.86 -27.23 48.05
N LEU A 302 12.93 -26.28 48.20
CA LEU A 302 11.59 -26.49 48.74
C LEU A 302 10.79 -25.19 48.61
N ASP A 303 9.56 -25.36 48.11
CA ASP A 303 8.43 -24.43 48.11
C ASP A 303 8.19 -23.46 46.93
N GLN A 304 6.98 -23.66 46.40
CA GLN A 304 6.09 -22.77 45.64
C GLN A 304 6.09 -22.79 44.10
N GLU A 305 5.00 -23.37 43.59
CA GLU A 305 4.35 -23.11 42.30
C GLU A 305 4.09 -21.61 42.08
N GLN A 306 5.07 -20.89 41.55
CA GLN A 306 4.86 -19.62 40.85
C GLN A 306 5.79 -19.58 39.62
N ALA A 307 5.26 -19.06 38.51
CA ALA A 307 5.84 -19.07 37.18
C ALA A 307 7.36 -18.83 37.16
N LYS A 308 8.13 -19.89 36.85
CA LYS A 308 9.57 -19.79 36.59
C LYS A 308 9.80 -18.94 35.35
N THR A 309 10.05 -17.65 35.53
CA THR A 309 10.77 -16.84 34.54
C THR A 309 12.18 -17.40 34.43
N THR A 310 12.42 -18.24 33.43
CA THR A 310 13.76 -18.72 33.07
C THR A 310 14.63 -17.49 32.81
N LYS A 311 15.62 -17.23 33.66
CA LYS A 311 16.58 -16.14 33.43
C LYS A 311 17.31 -16.44 32.11
N THR A 312 17.32 -15.47 31.20
CA THR A 312 18.02 -15.56 29.92
C THR A 312 19.25 -14.66 29.96
N LYS A 313 20.38 -15.18 29.47
CA LYS A 313 21.61 -14.44 29.26
C LYS A 313 21.74 -14.13 27.77
N THR A 314 22.10 -12.90 27.43
CA THR A 314 22.43 -12.53 26.05
C THR A 314 23.90 -12.87 25.76
N ILE A 315 24.15 -13.63 24.70
CA ILE A 315 25.49 -13.87 24.14
C ILE A 315 25.61 -13.19 22.79
N LYS A 316 26.78 -12.64 22.49
CA LYS A 316 27.09 -12.15 21.14
C LYS A 316 27.64 -13.29 20.30
N ARG A 317 27.02 -13.52 19.13
CA ARG A 317 27.55 -14.41 18.09
C ARG A 317 27.97 -13.60 16.88
N VAL A 318 29.08 -13.99 16.26
CA VAL A 318 29.61 -13.33 15.06
C VAL A 318 29.46 -14.30 13.89
N PHE A 319 28.87 -13.82 12.80
CA PHE A 319 28.66 -14.61 11.59
C PHE A 319 29.46 -13.99 10.43
N PRO A 320 30.33 -14.75 9.74
CA PRO A 320 31.03 -14.25 8.56
C PRO A 320 30.05 -14.04 7.40
N ARG A 321 30.36 -13.12 6.49
CA ARG A 321 29.60 -12.93 5.25
C ARG A 321 29.53 -14.21 4.41
N GLY A 322 28.46 -14.40 3.66
CA GLY A 322 28.42 -15.45 2.64
C GLY A 322 29.50 -15.29 1.56
N ASP A 323 30.11 -16.41 1.17
CA ASP A 323 30.93 -16.55 -0.04
C ASP A 323 30.11 -16.31 -1.31
N ALA A 324 28.83 -16.67 -1.28
CA ALA A 324 27.89 -16.32 -2.34
C ALA A 324 26.51 -15.94 -1.81
N LEU A 325 25.83 -15.07 -2.55
CA LEU A 325 24.44 -14.67 -2.34
C LEU A 325 23.55 -15.34 -3.39
N VAL A 326 22.40 -15.84 -2.99
CA VAL A 326 21.36 -16.31 -3.91
C VAL A 326 20.09 -15.48 -3.72
N ILE A 327 19.63 -14.83 -4.80
CA ILE A 327 18.40 -14.04 -4.83
C ILE A 327 17.27 -14.90 -5.42
N GLY A 328 16.26 -15.20 -4.60
CA GLY A 328 15.19 -16.14 -4.91
C GLY A 328 14.01 -15.58 -5.69
N GLY A 329 14.21 -14.63 -6.62
CA GLY A 329 13.14 -14.05 -7.43
C GLY A 329 12.59 -12.72 -6.91
N ASP A 330 11.78 -12.10 -7.76
CA ASP A 330 11.15 -10.78 -7.57
C ASP A 330 12.16 -9.70 -7.19
N LEU A 331 12.97 -9.36 -8.19
CA LEU A 331 14.15 -8.52 -8.01
C LEU A 331 13.84 -7.03 -7.88
N ALA A 332 12.83 -6.54 -8.60
CA ALA A 332 12.42 -5.14 -8.53
C ALA A 332 10.94 -4.94 -8.85
N TYR A 333 10.22 -4.33 -7.90
CA TYR A 333 8.82 -3.98 -8.05
C TYR A 333 8.64 -2.58 -8.66
N PRO A 334 7.45 -2.27 -9.22
CA PRO A 334 6.28 -3.15 -9.41
C PRO A 334 6.36 -4.08 -10.62
N HIS A 335 7.19 -3.75 -11.60
CA HIS A 335 7.36 -4.50 -12.83
C HIS A 335 8.80 -4.28 -13.35
N PRO A 336 9.27 -5.14 -14.26
CA PRO A 336 10.64 -5.08 -14.74
C PRO A 336 10.78 -3.92 -15.73
N ALA A 337 11.68 -3.00 -15.42
CA ALA A 337 12.04 -1.87 -16.27
C ALA A 337 13.46 -1.40 -15.92
N ASP A 338 14.12 -0.73 -16.85
CA ASP A 338 15.46 -0.19 -16.64
C ASP A 338 15.51 0.71 -15.39
N THR A 339 14.49 1.54 -15.17
CA THR A 339 14.42 2.42 -14.00
C THR A 339 14.20 1.67 -12.69
N THR A 340 13.36 0.62 -12.67
CA THR A 340 13.05 -0.12 -11.45
C THR A 340 14.24 -0.97 -11.02
N TYR A 341 14.85 -1.73 -11.92
CA TYR A 341 16.06 -2.52 -11.62
C TYR A 341 17.21 -1.63 -11.16
N GLU A 342 17.45 -0.51 -11.83
CA GLU A 342 18.55 0.40 -11.47
C GLU A 342 18.31 1.03 -10.08
N THR A 343 17.14 1.63 -9.85
CA THR A 343 16.89 2.41 -8.63
C THR A 343 16.51 1.57 -7.42
N ARG A 344 15.86 0.42 -7.61
CA ARG A 344 15.28 -0.37 -6.51
C ARG A 344 16.11 -1.61 -6.16
N LEU A 345 16.91 -2.13 -7.09
CA LEU A 345 17.84 -3.24 -6.84
C LEU A 345 19.29 -2.78 -6.87
N PHE A 346 19.82 -2.37 -8.04
CA PHE A 346 21.26 -2.18 -8.23
C PHE A 346 21.84 -1.11 -7.31
N ARG A 347 21.24 0.09 -7.25
CA ARG A 347 21.71 1.15 -6.36
C ARG A 347 21.72 0.75 -4.88
N CYS A 348 20.73 -0.02 -4.43
CA CYS A 348 20.72 -0.54 -3.05
C CYS A 348 21.96 -1.39 -2.76
N PHE A 349 22.33 -2.28 -3.68
CA PHE A 349 23.53 -3.12 -3.56
C PHE A 349 24.83 -2.33 -3.72
N GLU A 350 24.89 -1.38 -4.64
CA GLU A 350 26.07 -0.51 -4.85
C GLU A 350 26.37 0.38 -3.64
N TYR A 351 25.33 0.91 -2.98
CA TYR A 351 25.50 1.66 -1.74
C TYR A 351 25.87 0.77 -0.55
N ALA A 352 25.46 -0.50 -0.57
CA ALA A 352 25.77 -1.44 0.50
C ALA A 352 27.22 -1.93 0.41
N MET A 353 27.66 -2.27 -0.80
CA MET A 353 29.02 -2.67 -1.11
C MET A 353 29.38 -2.13 -2.50
N LYS A 354 30.37 -1.24 -2.58
CA LYS A 354 30.75 -0.62 -3.84
C LYS A 354 31.27 -1.66 -4.85
N PRO A 355 30.94 -1.51 -6.14
CA PRO A 355 31.53 -2.33 -7.19
C PRO A 355 33.03 -2.04 -7.35
N PRO A 356 33.78 -2.95 -8.00
CA PRO A 356 35.20 -2.72 -8.26
C PRO A 356 35.44 -1.52 -9.20
N PRO A 357 36.63 -0.92 -9.20
CA PRO A 357 36.95 0.25 -10.04
C PRO A 357 36.80 0.02 -11.55
N SER A 358 36.87 -1.24 -12.01
CA SER A 358 36.68 -1.61 -13.42
C SER A 358 35.21 -1.63 -13.85
N TYR A 359 34.26 -1.56 -12.91
CA TYR A 359 32.84 -1.54 -13.22
C TYR A 359 32.41 -0.23 -13.86
N HIS A 360 31.60 -0.34 -14.92
CA HIS A 360 30.92 0.77 -15.55
C HIS A 360 29.43 0.44 -15.70
N PRO A 361 28.48 1.29 -15.25
CA PRO A 361 27.05 0.98 -15.29
C PRO A 361 26.48 0.67 -16.69
N SER A 362 27.09 1.24 -17.74
CA SER A 362 26.73 0.98 -19.14
C SER A 362 27.49 -0.19 -19.79
N ALA A 363 28.36 -0.89 -19.05
CA ALA A 363 29.08 -2.03 -19.59
C ALA A 363 28.12 -3.20 -19.86
N ILE A 364 28.31 -3.85 -21.02
CA ILE A 364 27.59 -5.05 -21.40
C ILE A 364 28.61 -6.19 -21.48
N SER A 365 28.39 -7.20 -20.65
CA SER A 365 29.19 -8.43 -20.61
C SER A 365 28.61 -9.45 -21.58
N THR A 366 29.11 -9.44 -22.81
CA THR A 366 28.77 -10.46 -23.82
C THR A 366 29.46 -11.80 -23.56
N GLN A 367 30.53 -11.79 -22.75
CA GLN A 367 31.23 -12.97 -22.26
C GLN A 367 31.62 -12.74 -20.80
N LYS A 368 31.00 -13.49 -19.88
CA LYS A 368 31.34 -13.48 -18.46
C LYS A 368 32.79 -13.95 -18.28
N LYS A 369 33.69 -13.00 -18.01
CA LYS A 369 35.11 -13.25 -17.77
C LYS A 369 35.39 -13.32 -16.26
N ALA A 370 36.41 -14.08 -15.88
CA ALA A 370 36.93 -14.01 -14.54
C ALA A 370 37.45 -12.58 -14.25
N PRO A 371 37.36 -12.10 -13.00
CA PRO A 371 37.92 -10.80 -12.61
C PRO A 371 39.41 -10.67 -12.90
N ASP A 372 39.89 -9.43 -13.04
CA ASP A 372 41.30 -9.14 -13.36
C ASP A 372 42.26 -9.82 -12.39
N GLY A 373 43.20 -10.60 -12.92
CA GLY A 373 44.16 -11.38 -12.13
C GLY A 373 43.76 -12.83 -11.85
N CYS A 374 42.54 -13.24 -12.20
CA CYS A 374 42.08 -14.63 -12.12
C CYS A 374 42.00 -15.26 -13.51
N SER A 375 42.50 -16.49 -13.67
CA SER A 375 42.37 -17.26 -14.93
C SER A 375 41.00 -17.90 -15.09
N SER A 376 40.34 -18.19 -13.96
CA SER A 376 39.03 -18.84 -13.89
C SER A 376 38.23 -18.36 -12.67
N LEU A 377 36.93 -18.64 -12.64
CA LEU A 377 36.06 -18.32 -11.49
C LEU A 377 36.51 -19.05 -10.21
N ARG A 378 37.21 -20.18 -10.32
CA ARG A 378 37.70 -20.95 -9.17
C ARG A 378 38.83 -20.27 -8.40
N GLU A 379 39.58 -19.36 -9.06
CA GLU A 379 40.65 -18.58 -8.42
C GLU A 379 40.13 -17.29 -7.77
N TYR A 380 38.84 -16.99 -7.90
CA TYR A 380 38.24 -15.77 -7.36
C TYR A 380 37.79 -15.97 -5.91
N GLU A 381 38.45 -15.26 -5.00
CA GLU A 381 38.17 -15.32 -3.55
C GLU A 381 37.09 -14.32 -3.08
N GLY A 382 36.63 -13.45 -3.97
CA GLY A 382 35.60 -12.46 -3.63
C GLY A 382 34.18 -13.06 -3.63
N PRO A 383 33.19 -12.29 -3.14
CA PRO A 383 31.82 -12.78 -3.08
C PRO A 383 31.18 -12.81 -4.47
N SER A 384 30.35 -13.84 -4.71
CA SER A 384 29.58 -14.01 -5.95
C SER A 384 28.07 -13.96 -5.68
N VAL A 385 27.26 -13.64 -6.68
CA VAL A 385 25.80 -13.60 -6.56
C VAL A 385 25.14 -14.32 -7.72
N PHE A 386 24.11 -15.08 -7.38
CA PHE A 386 23.22 -15.74 -8.31
C PHE A 386 21.79 -15.28 -8.04
N ALA A 387 20.94 -15.29 -9.06
CA ALA A 387 19.54 -14.95 -8.97
C ALA A 387 18.72 -15.83 -9.90
N ILE A 388 17.52 -16.19 -9.46
CA ILE A 388 16.44 -16.71 -10.32
C ILE A 388 15.41 -15.61 -10.53
N PRO A 389 14.66 -15.59 -11.65
CA PRO A 389 13.57 -14.64 -11.84
C PRO A 389 12.31 -15.06 -11.07
N GLY A 390 11.56 -14.07 -10.57
CA GLY A 390 10.20 -14.25 -10.07
C GLY A 390 9.14 -13.89 -11.11
N ASN A 391 7.87 -14.00 -10.75
CA ASN A 391 6.74 -13.63 -11.61
C ASN A 391 6.79 -12.15 -12.00
N HIS A 392 7.26 -11.25 -11.10
CA HIS A 392 7.39 -9.83 -11.44
C HIS A 392 8.53 -9.56 -12.42
N ASP A 393 9.52 -10.43 -12.54
CA ASP A 393 10.62 -10.30 -13.51
C ASP A 393 10.24 -10.78 -14.91
N TRP A 394 9.16 -11.57 -15.01
CA TRP A 394 8.68 -12.14 -16.26
C TRP A 394 7.66 -11.28 -17.00
N PHE A 395 7.16 -10.19 -16.40
CA PHE A 395 6.15 -9.33 -17.04
C PHE A 395 6.63 -8.62 -18.31
N ASP A 396 7.92 -8.58 -18.61
CA ASP A 396 8.47 -8.09 -19.90
C ASP A 396 9.05 -9.21 -20.79
N GLY A 397 8.87 -10.47 -20.40
CA GLY A 397 9.41 -11.63 -21.11
C GLY A 397 10.86 -11.92 -20.78
N LEU A 398 11.27 -11.64 -19.53
CA LEU A 398 12.61 -11.89 -18.99
C LEU A 398 13.71 -11.02 -19.63
N ASN A 399 13.31 -9.96 -20.33
CA ASN A 399 14.23 -9.11 -21.08
C ASN A 399 15.10 -8.26 -20.13
N THR A 400 14.48 -7.57 -19.17
CA THR A 400 15.19 -6.76 -18.18
C THR A 400 16.09 -7.62 -17.30
N PHE A 401 15.59 -8.77 -16.83
CA PHE A 401 16.41 -9.74 -16.08
C PHE A 401 17.66 -10.16 -16.87
N THR A 402 17.51 -10.52 -18.14
CA THR A 402 18.64 -10.91 -18.99
C THR A 402 19.66 -9.77 -19.14
N ARG A 403 19.21 -8.53 -19.37
CA ARG A 403 20.09 -7.36 -19.51
C ARG A 403 20.86 -7.02 -18.23
N TYR A 404 20.23 -7.15 -17.07
CA TYR A 404 20.82 -6.72 -15.80
C TYR A 404 21.59 -7.84 -15.09
N ILE A 405 21.05 -9.05 -15.05
CA ILE A 405 21.63 -10.16 -14.30
C ILE A 405 22.57 -10.99 -15.21
N CYS A 406 22.10 -11.35 -16.40
CA CYS A 406 22.88 -12.19 -17.31
C CYS A 406 23.93 -11.41 -18.13
N GLN A 407 23.80 -10.09 -18.28
CA GLN A 407 24.68 -9.27 -19.13
C GLN A 407 25.45 -8.17 -18.39
N ARG A 408 25.39 -8.07 -17.06
CA ARG A 408 26.32 -7.26 -16.25
C ARG A 408 27.23 -8.14 -15.40
N ASP A 409 28.43 -7.68 -15.08
CA ASP A 409 29.39 -8.48 -14.30
C ASP A 409 29.27 -8.29 -12.79
N TRP A 410 28.63 -7.22 -12.32
CA TRP A 410 28.63 -6.85 -10.90
C TRP A 410 27.28 -6.31 -10.43
N LEU A 411 26.88 -6.72 -9.22
CA LEU A 411 25.78 -6.16 -8.44
C LEU A 411 26.37 -5.53 -7.18
N GLY A 412 26.71 -4.25 -7.23
CA GLY A 412 27.63 -3.67 -6.24
C GLY A 412 28.95 -4.46 -6.23
N GLY A 413 29.47 -4.79 -5.06
CA GLY A 413 30.69 -5.60 -4.92
C GLY A 413 30.50 -7.12 -5.09
N TRP A 414 29.33 -7.59 -5.52
CA TRP A 414 29.07 -9.02 -5.76
C TRP A 414 29.27 -9.35 -7.24
N LEU A 415 30.09 -10.37 -7.53
CA LEU A 415 30.33 -10.84 -8.91
C LEU A 415 29.12 -11.60 -9.43
N LEU A 416 28.63 -11.29 -10.63
CA LEU A 416 27.52 -11.96 -11.33
C LEU A 416 28.06 -12.92 -12.41
N PRO A 417 28.40 -14.18 -12.11
CA PRO A 417 28.93 -15.10 -13.13
C PRO A 417 27.85 -15.71 -14.04
N GLN A 418 26.57 -15.65 -13.66
CA GLN A 418 25.49 -16.33 -14.38
C GLN A 418 25.20 -15.76 -15.77
N LYS A 419 24.83 -16.64 -16.71
CA LYS A 419 24.44 -16.29 -18.10
C LYS A 419 22.97 -16.53 -18.41
N THR A 420 22.28 -17.30 -17.57
CA THR A 420 20.93 -17.82 -17.79
C THR A 420 20.07 -17.59 -16.56
N SER A 421 18.75 -17.82 -16.68
CA SER A 421 17.81 -17.61 -15.57
C SER A 421 17.72 -18.76 -14.57
N TYR A 422 18.18 -19.95 -14.95
CA TYR A 422 18.30 -21.12 -14.09
C TYR A 422 19.74 -21.63 -14.11
N PHE A 423 20.15 -22.31 -13.04
CA PHE A 423 21.53 -22.78 -12.86
C PHE A 423 21.62 -23.94 -11.86
N SER A 424 22.74 -24.65 -11.88
CA SER A 424 23.15 -25.57 -10.82
C SER A 424 24.46 -25.09 -10.20
N LEU A 425 24.51 -25.07 -8.87
CA LEU A 425 25.70 -24.71 -8.10
C LEU A 425 26.14 -25.93 -7.28
N LYS A 426 27.33 -26.44 -7.56
CA LYS A 426 27.97 -27.50 -6.80
C LYS A 426 28.67 -26.91 -5.57
N LEU A 427 28.36 -27.48 -4.42
CA LEU A 427 28.84 -27.05 -3.10
C LEU A 427 29.71 -28.15 -2.49
N PRO A 428 30.45 -27.85 -1.41
CA PRO A 428 31.26 -28.83 -0.71
C PRO A 428 30.47 -30.05 -0.24
N HIS A 429 31.18 -31.14 0.03
CA HIS A 429 30.64 -32.32 0.72
C HIS A 429 29.42 -32.98 0.03
N GLY A 430 29.34 -32.88 -1.30
CA GLY A 430 28.26 -33.50 -2.09
C GLY A 430 26.94 -32.73 -2.04
N TRP A 431 26.96 -31.46 -1.62
CA TRP A 431 25.79 -30.59 -1.68
C TRP A 431 25.64 -29.92 -3.04
N TRP A 432 24.39 -29.70 -3.44
CA TRP A 432 24.02 -29.00 -4.67
C TRP A 432 22.89 -28.01 -4.40
N LEU A 433 22.89 -26.90 -5.13
CA LEU A 433 21.77 -25.96 -5.17
C LEU A 433 21.29 -25.84 -6.62
N PHE A 434 20.00 -26.12 -6.85
CA PHE A 434 19.35 -25.97 -8.14
C PHE A 434 18.45 -24.73 -8.10
N GLY A 435 18.83 -23.69 -8.85
CA GLY A 435 18.02 -22.49 -9.05
C GLY A 435 17.09 -22.69 -10.24
N VAL A 436 15.78 -22.72 -9.99
CA VAL A 436 14.75 -23.11 -10.97
C VAL A 436 13.97 -21.88 -11.43
N ASP A 437 13.76 -21.76 -12.74
CA ASP A 437 12.95 -20.70 -13.36
C ASP A 437 11.58 -21.24 -13.79
N LEU A 438 10.55 -20.89 -13.01
CA LEU A 438 9.17 -21.34 -13.21
C LEU A 438 8.36 -20.48 -14.20
N ALA A 439 8.90 -19.34 -14.62
CA ALA A 439 8.18 -18.35 -15.44
C ALA A 439 6.79 -17.99 -14.88
N LEU A 440 5.87 -17.60 -15.77
CA LEU A 440 4.45 -17.37 -15.45
C LEU A 440 3.60 -18.64 -15.59
N GLU A 441 4.23 -19.76 -15.97
CA GLU A 441 3.58 -21.07 -16.10
C GLU A 441 3.59 -21.86 -14.79
N ASN A 442 4.37 -21.39 -13.80
CA ASN A 442 4.51 -22.01 -12.48
C ASN A 442 5.07 -23.44 -12.52
N ASP A 443 5.83 -23.77 -13.58
CA ASP A 443 6.48 -25.07 -13.77
C ASP A 443 7.74 -24.94 -14.66
N VAL A 444 8.59 -25.97 -14.63
CA VAL A 444 9.79 -26.04 -15.47
C VAL A 444 9.45 -26.38 -16.92
N ASP A 445 10.16 -25.80 -17.87
CA ASP A 445 10.08 -26.19 -19.28
C ASP A 445 10.90 -27.47 -19.56
N THR A 446 10.70 -28.02 -20.76
CA THR A 446 11.34 -29.30 -21.16
C THR A 446 12.86 -29.19 -21.21
N GLU A 447 13.40 -28.06 -21.65
CA GLU A 447 14.84 -27.87 -21.79
C GLU A 447 15.53 -27.80 -20.42
N GLN A 448 14.95 -27.04 -19.49
CA GLN A 448 15.41 -26.95 -18.11
C GLN A 448 15.29 -28.30 -17.38
N PHE A 449 14.17 -29.01 -17.53
CA PHE A 449 14.01 -30.35 -16.97
C PHE A 449 15.11 -31.29 -17.48
N GLY A 450 15.33 -31.31 -18.80
CA GLY A 450 16.36 -32.15 -19.42
C GLY A 450 17.77 -31.79 -18.93
N PHE A 451 18.05 -30.51 -18.69
CA PHE A 451 19.31 -30.06 -18.09
C PHE A 451 19.52 -30.64 -16.70
N PHE A 452 18.58 -30.44 -15.77
CA PHE A 452 18.72 -30.97 -14.41
C PHE A 452 18.78 -32.50 -14.41
N GLU A 453 18.02 -33.18 -15.27
CA GLU A 453 18.10 -34.62 -15.41
C GLU A 453 19.50 -35.11 -15.82
N ARG A 454 20.17 -34.40 -16.75
CA ARG A 454 21.56 -34.70 -17.14
C ARG A 454 22.53 -34.44 -16.00
N VAL A 455 22.40 -33.34 -15.26
CA VAL A 455 23.26 -33.06 -14.08
C VAL A 455 23.15 -34.20 -13.07
N VAL A 456 21.93 -34.62 -12.74
CA VAL A 456 21.66 -35.71 -11.80
C VAL A 456 22.24 -37.05 -12.27
N LYS A 457 22.15 -37.35 -13.58
CA LYS A 457 22.64 -38.62 -14.15
C LYS A 457 24.17 -38.65 -14.34
N THR A 458 24.79 -37.52 -14.63
CA THR A 458 26.21 -37.48 -15.06
C THR A 458 27.18 -36.96 -14.01
N GLN A 459 26.73 -36.12 -13.08
CA GLN A 459 27.63 -35.43 -12.13
C GLN A 459 27.36 -35.74 -10.66
N MET A 460 26.14 -36.13 -10.29
CA MET A 460 25.75 -36.35 -8.90
C MET A 460 26.05 -37.77 -8.41
N GLY A 461 26.61 -37.87 -7.22
CA GLY A 461 26.79 -39.13 -6.49
C GLY A 461 25.47 -39.68 -5.90
N PRO A 462 25.47 -40.94 -5.45
CA PRO A 462 24.29 -41.57 -4.85
C PRO A 462 23.86 -40.95 -3.51
N ASN A 463 24.82 -40.39 -2.76
CA ASN A 463 24.62 -39.80 -1.43
C ASN A 463 24.60 -38.27 -1.44
N ASP A 464 24.65 -37.65 -2.62
CA ASP A 464 24.61 -36.20 -2.76
C ASP A 464 23.24 -35.66 -2.36
N ALA A 465 23.21 -34.45 -1.79
CA ALA A 465 22.00 -33.77 -1.34
C ALA A 465 21.74 -32.49 -2.14
N VAL A 466 20.47 -32.14 -2.33
CA VAL A 466 20.04 -30.99 -3.14
C VAL A 466 19.16 -30.04 -2.36
N ILE A 467 19.45 -28.75 -2.50
CA ILE A 467 18.55 -27.65 -2.20
C ILE A 467 17.87 -27.23 -3.50
N VAL A 468 16.55 -27.36 -3.57
CA VAL A 468 15.76 -26.89 -4.72
C VAL A 468 15.21 -25.52 -4.39
N LEU A 469 15.64 -24.51 -5.16
CA LEU A 469 15.22 -23.13 -5.04
C LEU A 469 14.20 -22.78 -6.13
N THR A 470 13.02 -22.34 -5.72
CA THR A 470 11.97 -21.77 -6.58
C THR A 470 11.66 -20.35 -6.15
N HIS A 471 11.11 -19.51 -7.04
CA HIS A 471 10.71 -18.17 -6.60
C HIS A 471 9.44 -18.22 -5.74
N GLU A 472 8.47 -19.06 -6.11
CA GLU A 472 7.21 -19.21 -5.40
C GLU A 472 7.13 -20.52 -4.56
N PRO A 473 6.48 -20.50 -3.38
CA PRO A 473 6.29 -21.67 -2.52
C PRO A 473 4.97 -22.37 -2.84
N ARG A 474 4.90 -23.14 -3.93
CA ARG A 474 3.67 -23.84 -4.35
C ARG A 474 3.03 -24.69 -3.25
N TRP A 475 3.84 -25.30 -2.37
CA TRP A 475 3.34 -26.06 -1.22
C TRP A 475 2.46 -25.25 -0.24
N LEU A 476 2.60 -23.93 -0.23
CA LEU A 476 1.77 -23.02 0.56
C LEU A 476 0.70 -22.33 -0.31
N LEU A 477 1.07 -21.87 -1.51
CA LEU A 477 0.14 -21.18 -2.41
C LEU A 477 -1.01 -22.10 -2.84
N ASP A 478 -0.76 -23.40 -3.02
CA ASP A 478 -1.80 -24.38 -3.31
C ASP A 478 -2.88 -24.43 -2.22
N VAL A 479 -2.52 -24.16 -0.96
CA VAL A 479 -3.48 -24.07 0.16
C VAL A 479 -4.28 -22.76 0.12
N TYR A 480 -3.64 -21.65 -0.23
CA TYR A 480 -4.33 -20.36 -0.37
C TYR A 480 -5.27 -20.34 -1.58
N GLU A 481 -4.85 -20.95 -2.69
CA GLU A 481 -5.54 -20.90 -3.97
C GLU A 481 -6.48 -22.10 -4.22
N ASP A 482 -6.41 -23.15 -3.39
CA ASP A 482 -7.10 -24.44 -3.58
C ASP A 482 -6.82 -25.04 -4.96
N LYS A 483 -5.54 -24.98 -5.36
CA LYS A 483 -5.03 -25.59 -6.60
C LYS A 483 -4.17 -26.79 -6.26
N SER A 484 -4.10 -27.73 -7.20
CA SER A 484 -3.18 -28.86 -7.14
C SER A 484 -2.67 -29.16 -8.54
N ASN A 485 -1.52 -29.85 -8.63
CA ASN A 485 -0.90 -30.24 -9.91
C ASN A 485 -0.53 -29.02 -10.78
N VAL A 486 0.01 -27.96 -10.17
CA VAL A 486 0.54 -26.81 -10.90
C VAL A 486 1.99 -27.10 -11.36
N ASP A 487 2.86 -27.48 -10.42
CA ASP A 487 4.29 -27.74 -10.65
C ASP A 487 4.56 -29.22 -10.98
N VAL A 488 3.84 -29.78 -11.97
CA VAL A 488 3.86 -31.23 -12.27
C VAL A 488 5.23 -31.73 -12.69
N LYS A 489 5.91 -31.02 -13.62
CA LYS A 489 7.23 -31.45 -14.11
C LYS A 489 8.30 -31.27 -13.03
N LEU A 490 8.23 -30.20 -12.25
CA LEU A 490 9.10 -30.01 -11.10
C LEU A 490 8.89 -31.10 -10.03
N SER A 491 7.64 -31.42 -9.69
CA SER A 491 7.32 -32.50 -8.76
C SER A 491 7.83 -33.85 -9.27
N TYR A 492 7.70 -34.13 -10.57
CA TYR A 492 8.29 -35.33 -11.18
C TYR A 492 9.83 -35.33 -11.08
N LEU A 493 10.50 -34.20 -11.31
CA LEU A 493 11.94 -34.07 -11.15
C LEU A 493 12.36 -34.39 -9.70
N ILE A 494 11.64 -33.85 -8.72
CA ILE A 494 11.90 -34.07 -7.29
C ILE A 494 11.71 -35.54 -6.89
N GLU A 495 10.59 -36.14 -7.27
CA GLU A 495 10.21 -37.48 -6.83
C GLU A 495 10.94 -38.59 -7.60
N ASN A 496 11.02 -38.46 -8.92
CA ASN A 496 11.44 -39.57 -9.80
C ASN A 496 12.87 -39.46 -10.32
N VAL A 497 13.41 -38.23 -10.45
CA VAL A 497 14.78 -38.03 -10.94
C VAL A 497 15.75 -37.87 -9.77
N LEU A 498 15.43 -36.96 -8.83
CA LEU A 498 16.25 -36.71 -7.64
C LEU A 498 16.09 -37.79 -6.57
N LYS A 499 15.01 -38.57 -6.57
CA LYS A 499 14.83 -39.81 -5.79
C LYS A 499 15.29 -39.71 -4.33
N GLY A 500 14.70 -38.76 -3.60
CA GLY A 500 14.96 -38.55 -2.17
C GLY A 500 16.25 -37.81 -1.82
N ARG A 501 16.98 -37.27 -2.81
CA ARG A 501 18.15 -36.40 -2.58
C ARG A 501 17.79 -34.97 -2.20
N VAL A 502 16.54 -34.55 -2.37
CA VAL A 502 16.12 -33.19 -1.99
C VAL A 502 16.05 -33.10 -0.48
N ALA A 503 16.96 -32.34 0.13
CA ALA A 503 16.99 -32.13 1.58
C ALA A 503 16.14 -30.91 1.98
N VAL A 504 16.18 -29.84 1.18
CA VAL A 504 15.50 -28.57 1.46
C VAL A 504 14.85 -28.03 0.19
N ARG A 505 13.59 -27.58 0.30
CA ARG A 505 12.98 -26.68 -0.68
C ARG A 505 12.98 -25.26 -0.11
N LEU A 506 13.43 -24.29 -0.91
CA LEU A 506 13.58 -22.90 -0.52
C LEU A 506 12.82 -22.00 -1.51
N ALA A 507 12.11 -20.98 -1.02
CA ALA A 507 11.38 -20.04 -1.87
C ALA A 507 11.17 -18.64 -1.26
N GLY A 508 10.81 -17.69 -2.13
CA GLY A 508 10.36 -16.32 -1.83
C GLY A 508 8.85 -16.15 -2.01
N ASP A 509 8.41 -15.10 -2.72
CA ASP A 509 7.04 -14.65 -3.08
C ASP A 509 6.14 -14.31 -1.88
N ILE A 510 6.15 -15.16 -0.86
CA ILE A 510 5.53 -14.87 0.43
C ILE A 510 6.55 -14.11 1.28
N HIS A 511 6.31 -12.79 1.36
CA HIS A 511 7.17 -11.78 1.96
C HIS A 511 7.30 -11.83 3.50
N ASN A 512 7.61 -12.99 4.04
CA ASN A 512 7.91 -13.24 5.44
C ASN A 512 8.84 -14.44 5.55
N TYR A 513 9.06 -14.94 6.75
CA TYR A 513 9.78 -16.19 6.96
C TYR A 513 8.83 -17.24 7.52
N MET A 514 8.90 -18.45 6.97
CA MET A 514 8.23 -19.64 7.49
C MET A 514 9.10 -20.88 7.31
N ARG A 515 9.19 -21.70 8.37
CA ARG A 515 9.82 -23.02 8.31
C ARG A 515 8.81 -24.11 8.60
N HIS A 516 8.66 -25.03 7.66
CA HIS A 516 7.90 -26.25 7.83
C HIS A 516 8.86 -27.44 7.87
N SER A 517 8.62 -28.36 8.79
CA SER A 517 9.42 -29.57 8.94
C SER A 517 8.56 -30.80 8.68
N LEU A 518 9.15 -31.81 8.04
CA LEU A 518 8.49 -33.08 7.79
C LEU A 518 8.02 -33.69 9.12
N VAL A 519 6.77 -34.16 9.14
CA VAL A 519 6.21 -34.89 10.27
C VAL A 519 6.64 -36.34 10.11
N GLU A 520 7.47 -36.84 11.01
CA GLU A 520 7.78 -38.26 11.06
C GLU A 520 6.49 -39.04 11.34
N GLU A 521 6.06 -39.89 10.41
CA GLU A 521 5.02 -40.86 10.68
C GLU A 521 5.56 -41.84 11.72
N THR A 522 5.23 -41.62 13.00
CA THR A 522 5.32 -42.68 13.99
C THR A 522 4.40 -43.81 13.53
N HIS A 523 4.93 -44.74 12.75
CA HIS A 523 4.43 -46.11 12.68
C HIS A 523 4.56 -46.70 14.09
N MET A 524 3.60 -46.36 14.95
CA MET A 524 3.28 -47.12 16.14
C MET A 524 2.79 -48.49 15.68
N LEU A 525 3.71 -49.37 15.31
CA LEU A 525 3.51 -50.81 15.42
C LEU A 525 3.29 -51.09 16.90
N LYS A 526 2.03 -50.98 17.34
CA LYS A 526 1.58 -51.61 18.58
C LYS A 526 1.94 -53.08 18.45
N ARG A 527 3.00 -53.50 19.16
CA ARG A 527 3.26 -54.91 19.42
C ARG A 527 1.96 -55.52 19.96
N PRO A 528 1.44 -56.61 19.37
CA PRO A 528 0.27 -57.27 19.92
C PRO A 528 0.70 -57.98 21.20
N SER A 529 0.42 -57.38 22.35
CA SER A 529 0.38 -58.10 23.60
C SER A 529 -0.87 -58.97 23.57
N SER A 530 -0.65 -60.26 23.38
CA SER A 530 -1.58 -61.36 23.59
C SER A 530 -2.74 -61.03 24.54
N MET A 531 -3.98 -61.07 24.04
CA MET A 531 -5.14 -61.54 24.82
C MET A 531 -6.33 -61.82 23.89
N HIS A 532 -6.81 -63.07 23.96
CA HIS A 532 -8.07 -63.54 23.42
C HIS A 532 -9.26 -62.73 23.97
N PHE A 533 -10.32 -62.50 23.19
CA PHE A 533 -11.53 -63.36 23.12
C PHE A 533 -12.69 -62.64 22.38
N ASP A 534 -13.39 -63.43 21.57
CA ASP A 534 -14.77 -63.37 21.02
C ASP A 534 -15.43 -62.09 20.47
N THR A 535 -15.72 -62.19 19.17
CA THR A 535 -16.83 -61.56 18.46
C THR A 535 -18.20 -61.88 19.10
N PRO A 536 -19.17 -60.94 19.06
CA PRO A 536 -20.34 -61.25 18.24
C PRO A 536 -20.84 -60.11 17.33
N ARG A 537 -21.12 -60.58 16.11
CA ARG A 537 -21.93 -60.13 14.98
C ARG A 537 -23.21 -59.28 15.28
N GLN A 538 -23.60 -58.53 14.24
CA GLN A 538 -24.92 -57.88 13.91
C GLN A 538 -24.96 -56.35 14.14
N LYS A 539 -25.51 -55.50 13.27
CA LYS A 539 -26.28 -55.66 12.02
C LYS A 539 -26.24 -54.31 11.27
N MET A 540 -26.08 -54.34 9.95
CA MET A 540 -26.36 -53.19 9.07
C MET A 540 -27.84 -52.81 9.14
N SER A 541 -28.12 -51.51 9.17
CA SER A 541 -29.39 -50.93 8.76
C SER A 541 -29.12 -49.87 7.70
N THR A 542 -29.63 -50.13 6.51
CA THR A 542 -29.72 -49.23 5.37
C THR A 542 -31.02 -48.42 5.46
N ALA A 543 -30.95 -47.09 5.36
CA ALA A 543 -32.09 -46.27 4.95
C ALA A 543 -31.66 -44.91 4.40
N ASN A 544 -31.84 -44.78 3.08
CA ASN A 544 -32.36 -43.64 2.31
C ASN A 544 -31.76 -42.23 2.47
N LEU A 545 -31.30 -41.66 1.34
CA LEU A 545 -31.75 -40.38 0.74
C LEU A 545 -31.05 -40.16 -0.63
N PRO A 546 -31.58 -39.32 -1.55
CA PRO A 546 -31.77 -39.67 -2.95
C PRO A 546 -30.88 -38.91 -3.95
N ARG A 547 -30.75 -39.51 -5.14
CA ARG A 547 -30.17 -38.95 -6.37
C ARG A 547 -30.89 -37.69 -6.85
N ARG A 548 -30.11 -36.69 -7.30
CA ARG A 548 -30.51 -35.80 -8.40
C ARG A 548 -29.33 -35.53 -9.34
N HIS A 549 -29.69 -35.44 -10.62
CA HIS A 549 -28.88 -35.56 -11.83
C HIS A 549 -27.90 -34.41 -12.07
N SER A 550 -26.76 -34.70 -12.71
CA SER A 550 -26.00 -33.73 -13.50
C SER A 550 -25.98 -34.17 -14.96
N PHE A 551 -26.19 -33.19 -15.84
CA PHE A 551 -26.28 -33.33 -17.29
C PHE A 551 -24.87 -33.31 -17.91
N SER A 552 -24.56 -34.34 -18.69
CA SER A 552 -23.37 -34.44 -19.55
C SER A 552 -23.56 -33.67 -20.86
N SER A 553 -22.58 -32.86 -21.26
CA SER A 553 -22.49 -32.23 -22.59
C SER A 553 -21.88 -33.19 -23.62
N PRO A 554 -22.32 -33.20 -24.90
CA PRO A 554 -21.97 -34.23 -25.87
C PRO A 554 -20.77 -33.84 -26.76
N VAL A 555 -19.56 -34.29 -26.43
CA VAL A 555 -18.37 -34.16 -27.32
C VAL A 555 -18.09 -35.48 -28.10
N HIS A 556 -18.83 -36.55 -27.86
CA HIS A 556 -18.50 -37.88 -28.39
C HIS A 556 -18.98 -38.20 -29.82
N LYS A 557 -19.36 -37.21 -30.64
CA LYS A 557 -19.90 -37.49 -31.99
C LYS A 557 -18.89 -37.43 -33.15
N HIS A 558 -17.61 -37.10 -32.92
CA HIS A 558 -16.65 -36.87 -34.02
C HIS A 558 -15.31 -37.62 -34.00
N PHE A 559 -15.03 -38.51 -33.03
CA PHE A 559 -13.75 -39.23 -32.99
C PHE A 559 -13.92 -40.73 -32.65
N PRO A 560 -14.21 -41.60 -33.65
CA PRO A 560 -14.52 -43.02 -33.41
C PRO A 560 -13.31 -43.95 -33.18
N HIS A 561 -12.09 -43.41 -32.99
CA HIS A 561 -10.86 -44.20 -32.82
C HIS A 561 -10.17 -44.06 -31.45
N MET A 562 -10.71 -43.27 -30.52
CA MET A 562 -10.27 -43.31 -29.11
C MET A 562 -11.13 -44.31 -28.32
N LYS A 563 -10.72 -45.58 -28.31
CA LYS A 563 -11.20 -46.54 -27.30
C LYS A 563 -10.20 -46.56 -26.15
N GLN A 564 -10.54 -45.95 -25.02
CA GLN A 564 -10.03 -46.38 -23.72
C GLN A 564 -10.83 -47.61 -23.31
N HIS A 565 -10.16 -48.75 -23.23
CA HIS A 565 -10.67 -49.93 -22.54
C HIS A 565 -10.25 -49.80 -21.07
N GLU A 566 -11.20 -49.47 -20.21
CA GLU A 566 -11.13 -49.81 -18.79
C GLU A 566 -12.19 -50.87 -18.47
N ASP A 567 -11.78 -51.78 -17.60
CA ASP A 567 -12.55 -52.73 -16.81
C ASP A 567 -13.16 -53.97 -17.48
N LEU A 568 -12.31 -55.00 -17.62
CA LEU A 568 -12.73 -56.39 -17.37
C LEU A 568 -11.71 -57.13 -16.49
N SER A 569 -12.22 -57.60 -15.35
CA SER A 569 -11.78 -58.73 -14.51
C SER A 569 -10.41 -58.68 -13.81
N ASN A 570 -10.44 -58.13 -12.59
CA ASN A 570 -9.72 -58.70 -11.45
C ASN A 570 -10.23 -60.12 -11.16
N GLU A 571 -9.52 -61.16 -11.61
CA GLU A 571 -9.39 -62.43 -10.84
C GLU A 571 -8.35 -63.44 -11.37
N GLU A 572 -7.72 -63.24 -12.55
CA GLU A 572 -6.77 -64.24 -13.11
C GLU A 572 -5.28 -63.84 -13.12
N GLN A 573 -4.89 -62.75 -12.45
CA GLN A 573 -3.49 -62.29 -12.44
C GLN A 573 -2.78 -62.49 -11.08
N LYS A 574 -3.17 -63.50 -10.29
CA LYS A 574 -2.56 -63.77 -8.96
C LYS A 574 -1.70 -65.03 -8.88
N SER A 575 -1.34 -65.67 -9.99
CA SER A 575 -0.65 -66.97 -9.95
C SER A 575 0.54 -67.16 -10.91
N ARG A 576 1.14 -66.11 -11.50
CA ARG A 576 2.25 -66.29 -12.47
C ARG A 576 3.52 -65.47 -12.32
N ASN A 577 3.72 -64.72 -11.23
CA ASN A 577 5.02 -64.09 -10.96
C ASN A 577 5.54 -64.54 -9.60
N ALA A 578 5.93 -65.81 -9.51
CA ALA A 578 6.71 -66.36 -8.42
C ALA A 578 8.02 -66.94 -9.00
N GLU A 579 8.83 -66.07 -9.60
CA GLU A 579 10.24 -66.35 -9.85
C GLU A 579 11.06 -65.16 -9.34
N LEU A 580 12.04 -65.50 -8.49
CA LEU A 580 12.89 -64.60 -7.73
C LEU A 580 13.50 -63.49 -8.62
N GLN A 581 13.19 -62.24 -8.31
CA GLN A 581 14.10 -61.13 -8.55
C GLN A 581 14.77 -60.77 -7.22
N PRO A 582 16.10 -60.57 -7.18
CA PRO A 582 16.78 -60.13 -5.97
C PRO A 582 16.26 -58.73 -5.60
N ASP A 583 15.96 -58.54 -4.31
CA ASP A 583 15.49 -57.26 -3.78
C ASP A 583 16.41 -56.12 -4.24
N PRO A 584 15.87 -55.01 -4.81
CA PRO A 584 16.67 -53.84 -5.06
C PRO A 584 17.15 -53.26 -3.72
N PRO A 585 18.37 -52.69 -3.65
CA PRO A 585 18.85 -52.07 -2.44
C PRO A 585 17.88 -50.97 -2.02
N ALA A 586 17.54 -50.90 -0.72
CA ALA A 586 16.60 -49.96 -0.13
C ALA A 586 16.87 -48.51 -0.60
N GLY A 587 16.14 -48.09 -1.65
CA GLY A 587 16.24 -46.77 -2.23
C GLY A 587 15.57 -45.76 -1.33
N HIS A 588 16.23 -44.62 -1.10
CA HIS A 588 15.72 -43.52 -0.30
C HIS A 588 14.43 -42.91 -0.91
N GLU A 589 13.26 -43.41 -0.51
CA GLU A 589 11.98 -42.72 -0.65
C GLU A 589 11.78 -41.72 0.50
N ARG A 590 12.66 -40.71 0.60
CA ARG A 590 12.55 -39.68 1.65
C ARG A 590 12.13 -38.35 1.03
N SER A 591 10.99 -37.81 1.44
CA SER A 591 10.58 -36.43 1.11
C SER A 591 11.57 -35.43 1.75
N ALA A 592 11.57 -34.20 1.24
CA ALA A 592 12.41 -33.13 1.80
C ALA A 592 12.21 -32.98 3.30
N GLU A 593 13.28 -32.68 4.04
CA GLU A 593 13.20 -32.56 5.50
C GLU A 593 12.59 -31.21 5.90
N HIS A 594 12.90 -30.16 5.14
CA HIS A 594 12.46 -28.80 5.40
C HIS A 594 11.94 -28.09 4.16
N LEU A 595 10.82 -27.37 4.33
CA LEU A 595 10.31 -26.39 3.38
C LEU A 595 10.45 -25.00 4.02
N ILE A 596 11.21 -24.13 3.37
CA ILE A 596 11.56 -22.81 3.91
C ILE A 596 11.09 -21.73 2.96
N ILE A 597 10.38 -20.75 3.51
CA ILE A 597 9.99 -19.51 2.84
C ILE A 597 10.79 -18.38 3.49
N SER A 598 11.41 -17.54 2.68
CA SER A 598 12.21 -16.39 3.13
C SER A 598 12.13 -15.23 2.13
N GLY A 599 10.95 -14.63 2.04
CA GLY A 599 10.65 -13.50 1.16
C GLY A 599 10.86 -12.10 1.75
N GLY A 600 11.71 -11.99 2.76
CA GLY A 600 11.85 -10.76 3.54
C GLY A 600 12.81 -9.73 2.96
N GLY A 601 13.21 -9.80 1.69
CA GLY A 601 14.38 -9.09 1.16
C GLY A 601 14.20 -7.59 0.95
N GLY A 602 12.97 -7.12 0.83
CA GLY A 602 12.69 -5.71 0.60
C GLY A 602 11.21 -5.38 0.39
N ALA A 603 10.39 -6.36 0.04
CA ALA A 603 8.96 -6.23 -0.24
C ALA A 603 8.09 -5.99 1.00
N PHE A 604 6.89 -5.42 0.83
CA PHE A 604 5.92 -5.27 1.92
C PHE A 604 5.68 -6.62 2.63
N LEU A 605 5.51 -6.62 3.95
CA LEU A 605 5.29 -7.86 4.72
C LEU A 605 4.03 -8.61 4.27
N HIS A 606 4.08 -9.94 4.13
CA HIS A 606 2.89 -10.81 4.01
C HIS A 606 2.44 -11.36 5.38
N PRO A 607 1.16 -11.73 5.58
CA PRO A 607 0.69 -12.28 6.84
C PRO A 607 1.32 -13.65 7.15
N THR A 608 1.62 -13.89 8.44
CA THR A 608 2.25 -15.16 8.88
C THR A 608 1.27 -16.15 9.49
N HIS A 609 0.00 -15.78 9.62
CA HIS A 609 -1.04 -16.64 10.19
C HIS A 609 -1.77 -17.41 9.07
N ILE A 610 -1.19 -18.56 8.70
CA ILE A 610 -1.68 -19.44 7.64
C ILE A 610 -3.04 -20.07 8.02
N PRO A 611 -3.94 -20.33 7.06
CA PRO A 611 -5.22 -21.04 7.30
C PRO A 611 -5.07 -22.47 7.83
N SER A 612 -4.00 -23.19 7.44
CA SER A 612 -3.68 -24.55 7.88
C SER A 612 -2.27 -24.62 8.45
N SER A 613 -2.10 -25.29 9.59
CA SER A 613 -0.77 -25.56 10.17
C SER A 613 -0.06 -26.79 9.56
N LYS A 614 -0.80 -27.60 8.81
CA LYS A 614 -0.29 -28.80 8.12
C LYS A 614 -0.35 -28.61 6.61
N LEU A 615 0.76 -28.88 5.94
CA LEU A 615 0.92 -28.79 4.49
C LEU A 615 1.30 -30.17 3.94
N ALA A 616 0.93 -30.44 2.69
CA ALA A 616 1.35 -31.64 1.97
C ALA A 616 2.19 -31.23 0.76
N SER A 617 3.32 -31.90 0.52
CA SER A 617 4.19 -31.62 -0.62
C SER A 617 5.05 -32.82 -0.95
N ASN A 618 5.07 -33.24 -2.22
CA ASN A 618 5.84 -34.36 -2.76
C ASN A 618 5.80 -35.62 -1.87
N GLY A 619 4.60 -36.09 -1.55
CA GLY A 619 4.35 -37.26 -0.69
C GLY A 619 4.56 -37.05 0.82
N GLY A 620 5.16 -35.93 1.24
CA GLY A 620 5.42 -35.62 2.65
C GLY A 620 4.33 -34.76 3.28
N THR A 621 4.10 -34.96 4.58
CA THR A 621 3.27 -34.07 5.41
C THR A 621 4.16 -33.22 6.30
N TYR A 622 3.92 -31.91 6.34
CA TYR A 622 4.77 -30.94 7.03
C TYR A 622 3.97 -30.14 8.05
N GLU A 623 4.64 -29.76 9.13
CA GLU A 623 4.10 -28.87 10.17
C GLU A 623 4.91 -27.58 10.25
N GLN A 624 4.23 -26.45 10.33
CA GLN A 624 4.87 -25.15 10.55
C GLN A 624 5.52 -25.10 11.94
N LYS A 625 6.85 -25.01 11.99
CA LYS A 625 7.62 -24.94 13.25
C LYS A 625 7.91 -23.51 13.69
N LEU A 626 8.15 -22.60 12.74
CA LEU A 626 8.50 -21.22 13.05
C LEU A 626 7.99 -20.28 11.95
N CYS A 627 7.65 -19.04 12.31
CA CYS A 627 7.44 -17.95 11.38
C CYS A 627 7.96 -16.64 11.95
N TYR A 628 8.31 -15.71 11.07
CA TYR A 628 8.70 -14.36 11.44
C TYR A 628 8.05 -13.32 10.50
N PRO A 629 7.33 -12.31 11.04
CA PRO A 629 7.06 -12.11 12.47
C PRO A 629 6.12 -13.17 13.05
N PRO A 630 6.08 -13.34 14.38
CA PRO A 630 5.14 -14.26 15.01
C PRO A 630 3.69 -13.99 14.59
N ALA A 631 2.90 -15.05 14.38
CA ALA A 631 1.52 -14.98 13.89
C ALA A 631 0.64 -13.97 14.66
N HIS A 632 0.80 -13.87 15.98
CA HIS A 632 0.04 -12.93 16.80
C HIS A 632 0.40 -11.46 16.55
N ILE A 633 1.65 -11.16 16.17
CA ILE A 633 2.07 -9.83 15.75
C ILE A 633 1.46 -9.51 14.39
N SER A 634 1.55 -10.43 13.43
CA SER A 634 0.93 -10.29 12.11
C SER A 634 -0.57 -9.98 12.21
N ARG A 635 -1.34 -10.74 13.03
CA ARG A 635 -2.77 -10.47 13.25
C ARG A 635 -3.06 -9.07 13.80
N ARG A 636 -2.21 -8.56 14.72
CA ARG A 636 -2.36 -7.20 15.26
C ARG A 636 -2.12 -6.13 14.19
N TYR A 637 -1.13 -6.33 13.33
CA TYR A 637 -0.85 -5.40 12.23
C TYR A 637 -2.01 -5.30 11.24
N ALA A 638 -2.78 -6.37 11.04
CA ALA A 638 -3.96 -6.34 10.18
C ALA A 638 -5.01 -5.30 10.60
N VAL A 639 -5.06 -4.88 11.89
CA VAL A 639 -5.96 -3.81 12.38
C VAL A 639 -5.69 -2.47 11.67
N LEU A 640 -4.47 -2.27 11.16
CA LEU A 640 -4.16 -1.10 10.36
C LEU A 640 -4.95 -1.05 9.04
N ASN A 641 -5.58 -2.14 8.59
CA ASN A 641 -6.53 -2.05 7.49
C ASN A 641 -7.74 -1.16 7.84
N VAL A 642 -8.20 -1.17 9.08
CA VAL A 642 -9.37 -0.37 9.50
C VAL A 642 -9.04 1.12 9.59
N PHE A 643 -7.91 1.46 10.22
CA PHE A 643 -7.57 2.85 10.55
C PHE A 643 -6.45 3.45 9.69
N GLY A 644 -5.58 2.60 9.15
CA GLY A 644 -4.39 2.98 8.37
C GLY A 644 -4.60 2.94 6.85
N PHE A 645 -5.54 2.15 6.34
CA PHE A 645 -5.78 1.99 4.89
C PHE A 645 -6.02 3.33 4.21
N ARG A 646 -6.94 4.14 4.74
CA ARG A 646 -7.27 5.48 4.24
C ARG A 646 -6.06 6.39 4.12
N ARG A 647 -5.18 6.37 5.14
CA ARG A 647 -4.00 7.23 5.19
C ARG A 647 -3.03 6.92 4.04
N LEU A 648 -2.90 5.64 3.69
CA LEU A 648 -1.97 5.16 2.65
C LEU A 648 -2.60 5.14 1.25
N ASN A 649 -3.93 4.95 1.17
CA ASN A 649 -4.65 4.69 -0.08
C ASN A 649 -5.71 5.77 -0.39
N TRP A 650 -5.46 7.04 -0.04
CA TRP A 650 -6.44 8.13 -0.20
C TRP A 650 -7.01 8.30 -1.62
N ARG A 651 -6.28 7.89 -2.66
CA ARG A 651 -6.78 7.89 -4.05
C ARG A 651 -7.92 6.89 -4.26
N PHE A 652 -7.88 5.75 -3.57
CA PHE A 652 -8.99 4.78 -3.51
C PHE A 652 -10.22 5.44 -2.88
N ASP A 653 -10.06 6.16 -1.76
CA ASP A 653 -11.17 6.90 -1.14
C ASP A 653 -11.83 7.86 -2.14
N ALA A 654 -11.02 8.62 -2.88
CA ALA A 654 -11.49 9.62 -3.82
C ALA A 654 -12.37 9.02 -4.93
N ILE A 655 -11.90 7.94 -5.57
CA ILE A 655 -12.68 7.21 -6.59
C ILE A 655 -13.92 6.57 -5.97
N GLY A 656 -13.77 5.91 -4.82
CA GLY A 656 -14.89 5.24 -4.18
C GLY A 656 -15.97 6.21 -3.70
N GLY A 657 -15.60 7.44 -3.32
CA GLY A 657 -16.55 8.52 -3.05
C GLY A 657 -17.38 8.91 -4.29
N VAL A 658 -16.76 8.95 -5.47
CA VAL A 658 -17.48 9.13 -6.74
C VAL A 658 -18.39 7.94 -7.00
N GLY A 659 -17.92 6.72 -6.72
CA GLY A 659 -18.72 5.50 -6.79
C GLY A 659 -19.95 5.55 -5.88
N TYR A 660 -19.80 6.02 -4.64
CA TYR A 660 -20.92 6.23 -3.71
C TYR A 660 -21.91 7.26 -4.24
N PHE A 661 -21.43 8.37 -4.81
CA PHE A 661 -22.31 9.37 -5.41
C PHE A 661 -23.10 8.79 -6.59
N ALA A 662 -22.44 8.06 -7.49
CA ALA A 662 -23.11 7.38 -8.60
C ALA A 662 -24.14 6.35 -8.11
N LEU A 663 -23.83 5.63 -7.03
CA LEU A 663 -24.74 4.69 -6.39
C LEU A 663 -26.00 5.38 -5.84
N VAL A 664 -25.89 6.59 -5.30
CA VAL A 664 -27.04 7.34 -4.74
C VAL A 664 -27.69 8.34 -5.70
N PHE A 665 -27.11 8.53 -6.89
CA PHE A 665 -27.42 9.62 -7.80
C PHE A 665 -28.92 9.76 -8.10
N SER A 666 -29.61 8.66 -8.42
CA SER A 666 -31.03 8.67 -8.77
C SER A 666 -31.98 8.82 -7.58
N MET A 667 -31.46 8.85 -6.35
CA MET A 667 -32.25 8.90 -5.12
C MET A 667 -32.22 10.27 -4.44
N PHE A 668 -31.53 11.24 -5.05
CA PHE A 668 -31.58 12.65 -4.64
C PHE A 668 -32.76 13.40 -5.28
N PRO A 669 -33.38 14.37 -4.58
CA PRO A 669 -33.38 14.55 -3.11
C PRO A 669 -34.30 13.54 -2.41
N ARG A 670 -34.12 13.37 -1.09
CA ARG A 670 -35.05 12.60 -0.26
C ARG A 670 -35.98 13.54 0.50
N CYS A 671 -37.18 13.73 -0.04
CA CYS A 671 -38.20 14.59 0.56
C CYS A 671 -38.90 13.94 1.77
N SER A 672 -38.80 12.63 1.94
CA SER A 672 -39.41 11.87 3.05
C SER A 672 -38.67 12.04 4.39
N VAL A 673 -37.45 12.58 4.40
CA VAL A 673 -36.61 12.69 5.61
C VAL A 673 -37.23 13.55 6.70
N THR A 674 -38.21 14.39 6.36
CA THR A 674 -38.99 15.17 7.32
C THR A 674 -39.67 14.30 8.37
N SER A 675 -40.09 13.09 7.98
CA SER A 675 -40.71 12.12 8.89
C SER A 675 -39.79 11.65 10.02
N ILE A 676 -38.47 11.70 9.83
CA ILE A 676 -37.47 11.19 10.78
C ILE A 676 -37.37 12.13 11.99
N TYR A 677 -37.27 13.44 11.76
CA TYR A 677 -37.13 14.41 12.84
C TYR A 677 -38.46 14.82 13.48
N ALA A 678 -39.59 14.58 12.79
CA ALA A 678 -40.93 14.85 13.31
C ALA A 678 -41.35 13.93 14.47
N GLN A 679 -40.56 12.89 14.77
CA GLN A 679 -40.85 11.92 15.82
C GLN A 679 -40.63 12.47 17.23
N ALA A 680 -41.50 12.07 18.16
CA ALA A 680 -41.49 12.58 19.54
C ALA A 680 -40.33 12.03 20.39
N THR A 681 -39.79 10.85 20.06
CA THR A 681 -38.69 10.23 20.80
C THR A 681 -37.51 9.87 19.90
N ARG A 682 -36.31 9.81 20.50
CA ARG A 682 -35.08 9.40 19.79
C ARG A 682 -35.14 7.97 19.23
N TRP A 683 -35.91 7.09 19.87
CA TRP A 683 -36.05 5.70 19.45
C TRP A 683 -36.98 5.58 18.26
N ASP A 684 -38.06 6.35 18.24
CA ASP A 684 -38.97 6.43 17.10
C ASP A 684 -38.27 7.07 15.90
N ALA A 685 -37.46 8.11 16.11
CA ALA A 685 -36.62 8.70 15.06
C ALA A 685 -35.62 7.68 14.48
N ALA A 686 -34.97 6.86 15.33
CA ALA A 686 -34.07 5.80 14.89
C ALA A 686 -34.80 4.70 14.10
N ALA A 687 -36.00 4.32 14.54
CA ALA A 687 -36.84 3.36 13.82
C ALA A 687 -37.27 3.91 12.45
N GLN A 688 -37.68 5.18 12.38
CA GLN A 688 -38.03 5.84 11.13
C GLN A 688 -36.83 5.95 10.19
N PHE A 689 -35.64 6.28 10.71
CA PHE A 689 -34.40 6.29 9.91
C PHE A 689 -34.14 4.93 9.28
N TYR A 690 -34.31 3.84 10.03
CA TYR A 690 -34.17 2.48 9.51
C TYR A 690 -35.22 2.16 8.45
N GLN A 691 -36.48 2.58 8.63
CA GLN A 691 -37.53 2.41 7.63
C GLN A 691 -37.19 3.16 6.33
N GLU A 692 -36.70 4.40 6.43
CA GLU A 692 -36.26 5.17 5.26
C GLU A 692 -35.07 4.51 4.56
N LEU A 693 -34.14 3.90 5.31
CA LEU A 693 -33.03 3.13 4.73
C LEU A 693 -33.55 1.94 3.90
N VAL A 694 -34.56 1.22 4.41
CA VAL A 694 -35.22 0.12 3.69
C VAL A 694 -35.97 0.64 2.46
N HIS A 695 -36.63 1.80 2.55
CA HIS A 695 -37.29 2.43 1.41
C HIS A 695 -36.29 2.83 0.31
N VAL A 696 -35.13 3.39 0.67
CA VAL A 696 -34.07 3.72 -0.30
C VAL A 696 -33.56 2.45 -1.00
N LEU A 697 -33.39 1.35 -0.27
CA LEU A 697 -33.05 0.04 -0.86
C LEU A 697 -34.12 -0.46 -1.83
N TYR A 698 -35.39 -0.30 -1.47
CA TYR A 698 -36.53 -0.66 -2.33
C TYR A 698 -36.54 0.20 -3.61
N ASP A 699 -36.46 1.52 -3.47
CA ASP A 699 -36.42 2.48 -4.58
C ASP A 699 -35.24 2.25 -5.52
N MET A 700 -34.07 1.87 -4.99
CA MET A 700 -32.92 1.48 -5.80
C MET A 700 -33.30 0.37 -6.79
N VAL A 701 -34.01 -0.66 -6.32
CA VAL A 701 -34.35 -1.85 -7.12
C VAL A 701 -35.54 -1.61 -8.04
N THR A 702 -36.50 -0.78 -7.64
CA THR A 702 -37.77 -0.63 -8.37
C THR A 702 -37.81 0.55 -9.34
N THR A 703 -37.20 1.69 -8.97
CA THR A 703 -37.42 2.97 -9.68
C THR A 703 -36.13 3.61 -10.18
N SER A 704 -34.97 3.26 -9.62
CA SER A 704 -33.71 3.99 -9.83
C SER A 704 -32.71 3.26 -10.74
N TYR A 705 -32.88 3.34 -12.07
CA TYR A 705 -32.08 2.55 -13.03
C TYR A 705 -30.56 2.83 -13.01
N VAL A 706 -30.12 4.08 -12.82
CA VAL A 706 -28.68 4.40 -12.76
C VAL A 706 -28.07 3.82 -11.49
N SER A 707 -28.70 4.07 -10.34
CA SER A 707 -28.29 3.50 -9.05
C SER A 707 -28.30 1.97 -9.06
N LEU A 708 -29.29 1.34 -9.69
CA LEU A 708 -29.36 -0.12 -9.87
C LEU A 708 -28.22 -0.65 -10.73
N THR A 709 -27.90 0.05 -11.83
CA THR A 709 -26.78 -0.35 -12.70
C THR A 709 -25.46 -0.24 -11.94
N CYS A 710 -25.24 0.86 -11.22
CA CYS A 710 -24.06 1.05 -10.38
C CYS A 710 -23.97 -0.01 -9.27
N SER A 711 -25.08 -0.39 -8.64
CA SER A 711 -25.09 -1.45 -7.62
C SER A 711 -24.77 -2.81 -8.23
N ILE A 712 -25.33 -3.18 -9.39
CA ILE A 712 -24.98 -4.42 -10.08
C ILE A 712 -23.49 -4.45 -10.44
N VAL A 713 -22.95 -3.36 -10.97
CA VAL A 713 -21.51 -3.25 -11.30
C VAL A 713 -20.65 -3.41 -10.05
N MET A 714 -21.01 -2.76 -8.95
CA MET A 714 -20.31 -2.88 -7.67
C MET A 714 -20.40 -4.31 -7.10
N LEU A 715 -21.55 -4.97 -7.21
CA LEU A 715 -21.72 -6.36 -6.78
C LEU A 715 -20.84 -7.31 -7.59
N VAL A 716 -20.86 -7.20 -8.92
CA VAL A 716 -20.00 -8.00 -9.79
C VAL A 716 -18.52 -7.73 -9.49
N GLY A 717 -18.17 -6.46 -9.29
CA GLY A 717 -16.81 -6.05 -8.92
C GLY A 717 -16.34 -6.64 -7.60
N THR A 718 -17.18 -6.61 -6.56
CA THR A 718 -16.85 -7.15 -5.22
C THR A 718 -16.81 -8.68 -5.20
N ILE A 719 -17.68 -9.37 -5.95
CA ILE A 719 -17.59 -10.84 -6.14
C ILE A 719 -16.32 -11.21 -6.92
N GLY A 720 -15.98 -10.42 -7.95
CA GLY A 720 -14.75 -10.57 -8.72
C GLY A 720 -13.51 -10.37 -7.86
N PHE A 721 -13.53 -9.36 -6.99
CA PHE A 721 -12.45 -9.02 -6.08
C PHE A 721 -12.28 -10.04 -4.95
N ALA A 722 -13.35 -10.67 -4.46
CA ALA A 722 -13.29 -11.62 -3.36
C ALA A 722 -12.32 -12.77 -3.65
N ASP A 723 -11.19 -12.78 -2.93
CA ASP A 723 -10.13 -13.78 -3.02
C ASP A 723 -10.48 -14.99 -2.14
N CYS A 724 -11.52 -15.72 -2.54
CA CYS A 724 -11.92 -16.96 -1.89
C CYS A 724 -11.82 -18.12 -2.88
N THR A 725 -11.41 -19.28 -2.39
CA THR A 725 -11.17 -20.45 -3.23
C THR A 725 -12.43 -21.02 -3.89
N THR A 726 -13.60 -20.90 -3.23
CA THR A 726 -14.86 -21.44 -3.75
C THR A 726 -15.82 -20.34 -4.20
N LEU A 727 -16.47 -20.54 -5.36
CA LEU A 727 -17.46 -19.60 -5.90
C LEU A 727 -18.58 -19.26 -4.90
N PRO A 728 -19.15 -20.21 -4.12
CA PRO A 728 -20.14 -19.86 -3.09
C PRO A 728 -19.60 -18.90 -2.02
N LYS A 729 -18.35 -19.09 -1.57
CA LYS A 729 -17.72 -18.17 -0.61
C LYS A 729 -17.49 -16.79 -1.23
N ARG A 730 -17.00 -16.73 -2.48
CA ARG A 730 -16.82 -15.47 -3.22
C ARG A 730 -18.13 -14.71 -3.37
N CYS A 731 -19.20 -15.40 -3.75
CA CYS A 731 -20.54 -14.82 -3.87
C CYS A 731 -21.05 -14.31 -2.51
N ALA A 732 -20.93 -15.13 -1.44
CA ALA A 732 -21.40 -14.74 -0.11
C ALA A 732 -20.63 -13.52 0.43
N LEU A 733 -19.30 -13.50 0.27
CA LEU A 733 -18.45 -12.42 0.72
C LEU A 733 -18.67 -11.15 -0.11
N GLY A 734 -18.70 -11.27 -1.44
CA GLY A 734 -19.00 -10.16 -2.34
C GLY A 734 -20.38 -9.55 -2.08
N LEU A 735 -21.41 -10.38 -1.87
CA LEU A 735 -22.75 -9.92 -1.47
C LEU A 735 -22.72 -9.17 -0.13
N ALA A 736 -22.01 -9.68 0.88
CA ALA A 736 -21.90 -9.04 2.18
C ALA A 736 -21.21 -7.67 2.08
N VAL A 737 -20.10 -7.58 1.36
CA VAL A 737 -19.33 -6.34 1.19
C VAL A 737 -20.11 -5.30 0.38
N ALA A 738 -20.73 -5.73 -0.72
CA ALA A 738 -21.61 -4.88 -1.51
C ALA A 738 -22.76 -4.33 -0.65
N PHE A 739 -23.40 -5.20 0.15
CA PHE A 739 -24.45 -4.79 1.08
C PHE A 739 -23.97 -3.73 2.08
N PHE A 740 -22.80 -3.91 2.70
CA PHE A 740 -22.24 -2.90 3.62
C PHE A 740 -21.92 -1.58 2.92
N HIS A 741 -21.43 -1.61 1.68
CA HIS A 741 -21.24 -0.40 0.88
C HIS A 741 -22.57 0.29 0.56
N TYR A 742 -23.64 -0.46 0.24
CA TYR A 742 -24.96 0.10 -0.02
C TYR A 742 -25.53 0.78 1.22
N VAL A 743 -25.54 0.05 2.34
CA VAL A 743 -26.01 0.57 3.64
C VAL A 743 -25.23 1.84 4.02
N ALA A 744 -23.90 1.84 3.85
CA ALA A 744 -23.07 3.00 4.14
C ALA A 744 -23.41 4.20 3.24
N ALA A 745 -23.49 4.01 1.93
CA ALA A 745 -23.81 5.07 0.98
C ALA A 745 -25.20 5.67 1.24
N PHE A 746 -26.19 4.83 1.53
CA PHE A 746 -27.57 5.27 1.81
C PHE A 746 -27.70 5.94 3.17
N THR A 747 -26.95 5.48 4.17
CA THR A 747 -26.86 6.17 5.46
C THR A 747 -26.29 7.58 5.27
N ILE A 748 -25.24 7.74 4.45
CA ILE A 748 -24.68 9.06 4.16
C ILE A 748 -25.67 9.94 3.39
N LEU A 749 -26.40 9.38 2.42
CA LEU A 749 -27.48 10.07 1.70
C LEU A 749 -28.53 10.61 2.68
N LEU A 750 -29.05 9.76 3.56
CA LEU A 750 -30.08 10.15 4.53
C LEU A 750 -29.56 11.20 5.52
N VAL A 751 -28.34 11.03 6.03
CA VAL A 751 -27.71 12.02 6.93
C VAL A 751 -27.53 13.35 6.22
N TYR A 752 -27.03 13.35 4.97
CA TYR A 752 -26.85 14.56 4.17
C TYR A 752 -28.18 15.30 3.92
N GLU A 753 -29.22 14.57 3.52
CA GLU A 753 -30.56 15.12 3.30
C GLU A 753 -31.21 15.62 4.60
N CYS A 754 -31.00 14.93 5.72
CA CYS A 754 -31.45 15.41 7.04
C CYS A 754 -30.77 16.72 7.43
N LEU A 755 -29.46 16.86 7.19
CA LEU A 755 -28.72 18.09 7.49
C LEU A 755 -29.28 19.28 6.70
N LEU A 756 -29.54 19.09 5.41
CA LEU A 756 -30.14 20.13 4.55
C LEU A 756 -31.56 20.48 4.98
N GLU A 757 -32.38 19.48 5.27
CA GLU A 757 -33.76 19.67 5.72
C GLU A 757 -33.83 20.45 7.05
N VAL A 758 -33.02 20.07 8.05
CA VAL A 758 -32.98 20.76 9.34
C VAL A 758 -32.55 22.21 9.17
N ALA A 759 -31.58 22.48 8.29
CA ALA A 759 -31.16 23.84 7.98
C ALA A 759 -32.27 24.64 7.27
N SER A 760 -32.98 24.03 6.32
CA SER A 760 -34.13 24.63 5.61
C SER A 760 -35.27 25.01 6.57
N VAL A 761 -35.69 24.08 7.41
CA VAL A 761 -36.83 24.25 8.33
C VAL A 761 -36.55 25.32 9.38
N ARG A 762 -35.32 25.36 9.90
CA ARG A 762 -34.86 26.40 10.84
C ARG A 762 -34.65 27.77 10.19
N GLY A 763 -34.89 27.88 8.87
CA GLY A 763 -34.73 29.12 8.12
C GLY A 763 -33.28 29.54 7.91
N ALA A 764 -32.32 28.63 8.12
CA ALA A 764 -30.91 28.88 7.88
C ALA A 764 -30.55 28.77 6.39
N LEU A 765 -31.28 27.95 5.63
CA LEU A 765 -31.11 27.79 4.18
C LEU A 765 -32.47 27.81 3.43
N GLY A 766 -32.44 28.05 2.11
CA GLY A 766 -33.54 27.78 1.18
C GLY A 766 -34.65 28.84 1.10
N ARG A 767 -34.36 30.11 1.42
CA ARG A 767 -35.35 31.21 1.45
C ARG A 767 -34.92 32.47 0.68
N GLU A 768 -33.61 32.74 0.61
CA GLU A 768 -33.00 33.99 0.16
C GLU A 768 -33.05 34.25 -1.37
N GLY A 769 -33.34 33.23 -2.17
CA GLY A 769 -33.18 33.27 -3.64
C GLY A 769 -31.75 32.98 -4.10
N GLU A 770 -31.45 33.07 -5.39
CA GLU A 770 -30.10 32.80 -5.89
C GLU A 770 -29.13 33.96 -5.54
N HIS A 771 -27.86 33.63 -5.27
CA HIS A 771 -26.79 34.59 -4.93
C HIS A 771 -27.00 35.39 -3.62
N THR A 772 -27.64 34.79 -2.61
CA THR A 772 -27.96 35.47 -1.34
C THR A 772 -26.76 36.11 -0.68
N LEU A 773 -25.61 35.43 -0.70
CA LEU A 773 -24.40 35.90 -0.08
C LEU A 773 -23.83 37.11 -0.81
N TYR A 774 -23.92 37.13 -2.15
CA TYR A 774 -23.52 38.28 -2.96
C TYR A 774 -24.46 39.47 -2.78
N LEU A 775 -25.77 39.24 -2.71
CA LEU A 775 -26.75 40.28 -2.46
C LEU A 775 -26.57 40.91 -1.08
N PHE A 776 -26.35 40.08 -0.05
CA PHE A 776 -26.00 40.52 1.29
C PHE A 776 -24.67 41.29 1.32
N PHE A 777 -23.65 40.80 0.62
CA PHE A 777 -22.37 41.47 0.49
C PHE A 777 -22.50 42.85 -0.17
N SER A 778 -23.25 42.93 -1.27
CA SER A 778 -23.47 44.16 -2.01
C SER A 778 -24.32 45.17 -1.25
N SER A 779 -25.20 44.74 -0.33
CA SER A 779 -26.02 45.64 0.48
C SER A 779 -25.33 46.13 1.74
N THR A 780 -24.31 45.42 2.22
CA THR A 780 -23.62 45.70 3.49
C THR A 780 -22.35 46.53 3.30
N LEU A 781 -21.75 46.55 2.10
CA LEU A 781 -20.59 47.39 1.82
C LEU A 781 -20.97 48.86 1.57
N PRO A 782 -20.10 49.83 1.93
CA PRO A 782 -20.28 51.23 1.59
C PRO A 782 -20.43 51.44 0.08
N ASP A 783 -21.28 52.37 -0.34
CA ASP A 783 -21.48 52.68 -1.76
C ASP A 783 -20.18 53.23 -2.39
N PHE A 784 -19.46 52.37 -3.11
CA PHE A 784 -18.24 52.71 -3.85
C PHE A 784 -18.52 53.49 -5.15
N SER A 785 -19.73 54.03 -5.34
CA SER A 785 -20.09 54.87 -6.49
C SER A 785 -19.09 56.02 -6.71
N ALA A 786 -18.49 56.56 -5.65
CA ALA A 786 -17.44 57.58 -5.71
C ALA A 786 -16.12 57.09 -6.35
N VAL A 787 -15.76 55.81 -6.17
CA VAL A 787 -14.53 55.19 -6.73
C VAL A 787 -14.73 54.79 -8.19
N ARG A 788 -15.99 54.53 -8.60
CA ARG A 788 -16.37 54.20 -9.99
C ARG A 788 -15.97 55.28 -10.99
N LYS A 789 -15.77 56.53 -10.53
CA LYS A 789 -15.26 57.67 -11.33
C LYS A 789 -13.79 57.49 -11.78
N TYR A 790 -13.00 56.67 -11.09
CA TYR A 790 -11.59 56.40 -11.39
C TYR A 790 -11.36 55.03 -12.08
N ASP A 791 -12.43 54.29 -12.39
CA ASP A 791 -12.36 52.97 -13.03
C ASP A 791 -12.21 53.06 -14.56
N ILE A 792 -11.03 53.46 -15.02
CA ILE A 792 -10.71 53.68 -16.45
C ILE A 792 -10.68 52.34 -17.24
N PHE A 793 -10.51 51.20 -16.57
CA PHE A 793 -10.30 49.88 -17.19
C PHE A 793 -11.47 48.88 -16.98
N GLY A 794 -12.58 49.30 -16.35
CA GLY A 794 -13.72 48.41 -16.05
C GLY A 794 -13.42 47.34 -14.99
N LEU A 795 -12.38 47.56 -14.17
CA LEU A 795 -11.91 46.64 -13.14
C LEU A 795 -12.94 46.50 -12.01
N SER A 796 -13.79 47.49 -11.76
CA SER A 796 -14.83 47.42 -10.71
C SER A 796 -15.98 46.49 -11.10
N SER A 797 -16.39 46.48 -12.37
CA SER A 797 -17.39 45.53 -12.88
C SER A 797 -16.84 44.12 -12.88
N LEU A 798 -15.60 43.94 -13.37
CA LEU A 798 -14.92 42.65 -13.37
C LEU A 798 -14.74 42.11 -11.96
N TYR A 799 -14.41 42.97 -10.99
CA TYR A 799 -14.36 42.61 -9.57
C TYR A 799 -15.73 42.23 -9.03
N GLY A 800 -16.80 42.98 -9.33
CA GLY A 800 -18.16 42.62 -8.92
C GLY A 800 -18.62 41.27 -9.47
N ASP A 801 -18.39 41.01 -10.76
CA ASP A 801 -18.71 39.72 -11.40
C ASP A 801 -17.86 38.57 -10.85
N PHE A 802 -16.57 38.84 -10.57
CA PHE A 802 -15.68 37.89 -9.92
C PHE A 802 -16.13 37.56 -8.49
N MET A 803 -16.47 38.57 -7.70
CA MET A 803 -16.98 38.40 -6.34
C MET A 803 -18.30 37.65 -6.33
N ARG A 804 -19.19 37.94 -7.29
CA ARG A 804 -20.43 37.19 -7.50
C ARG A 804 -20.14 35.73 -7.84
N LEU A 805 -19.27 35.45 -8.80
CA LEU A 805 -18.89 34.09 -9.20
C LEU A 805 -18.37 33.30 -8.02
N CYS A 806 -17.48 33.89 -7.23
CA CYS A 806 -16.87 33.15 -6.15
C CYS A 806 -17.76 33.02 -4.90
N MET A 807 -18.60 34.01 -4.57
CA MET A 807 -19.62 33.87 -3.54
C MET A 807 -20.68 32.82 -3.93
N THR A 808 -20.95 32.65 -5.23
CA THR A 808 -21.82 31.58 -5.74
C THR A 808 -21.32 30.18 -5.37
N ILE A 809 -19.99 29.98 -5.25
CA ILE A 809 -19.41 28.70 -4.80
C ILE A 809 -19.71 28.42 -3.32
N PHE A 810 -19.91 29.45 -2.50
CA PHE A 810 -20.24 29.34 -1.08
C PHE A 810 -21.75 29.40 -0.80
N ASP A 811 -22.54 29.96 -1.73
CA ASP A 811 -23.99 29.85 -1.77
C ASP A 811 -24.46 28.43 -2.17
N VAL A 812 -23.55 27.50 -2.47
CA VAL A 812 -23.92 26.15 -2.93
C VAL A 812 -24.92 25.44 -1.99
N PRO A 813 -24.77 25.44 -0.65
CA PRO A 813 -25.79 24.86 0.24
C PRO A 813 -27.17 25.55 0.14
N GLU A 814 -27.19 26.87 -0.07
CA GLU A 814 -28.43 27.64 -0.30
C GLU A 814 -29.07 27.23 -1.63
N VAL A 815 -28.29 27.15 -2.70
CA VAL A 815 -28.74 26.71 -4.03
C VAL A 815 -29.27 25.26 -3.98
N VAL A 816 -28.57 24.37 -3.28
CA VAL A 816 -29.03 22.99 -3.04
C VAL A 816 -30.36 23.00 -2.30
N ALA A 817 -30.49 23.77 -1.22
CA ALA A 817 -31.72 23.85 -0.43
C ALA A 817 -32.89 24.44 -1.23
N LEU A 818 -32.66 25.50 -2.02
CA LEU A 818 -33.68 26.12 -2.88
C LEU A 818 -34.21 25.15 -3.93
N HIS A 819 -33.31 24.52 -4.70
CA HIS A 819 -33.70 23.54 -5.71
C HIS A 819 -34.34 22.31 -5.07
N ARG A 820 -33.81 21.82 -3.94
CA ARG A 820 -34.43 20.73 -3.18
C ARG A 820 -35.86 21.06 -2.75
N ASN A 821 -36.09 22.23 -2.15
CA ASN A 821 -37.42 22.66 -1.71
C ASN A 821 -38.40 22.75 -2.91
N LYS A 822 -37.91 23.23 -4.06
CA LYS A 822 -38.67 23.28 -5.32
C LYS A 822 -39.03 21.88 -5.84
N ILE A 823 -38.07 20.93 -5.84
CA ILE A 823 -38.30 19.52 -6.22
C ILE A 823 -39.31 18.87 -5.27
N CYS A 824 -39.13 19.03 -3.96
CA CYS A 824 -39.99 18.39 -2.97
C CYS A 824 -41.41 18.96 -2.94
N GLY A 825 -41.59 20.26 -3.25
CA GLY A 825 -42.91 20.89 -3.29
C GLY A 825 -43.65 20.73 -4.62
N SER A 826 -42.94 20.71 -5.75
CA SER A 826 -43.56 20.81 -7.09
C SER A 826 -43.07 19.76 -8.10
N GLY A 827 -42.22 18.82 -7.68
CA GLY A 827 -41.64 17.78 -8.52
C GLY A 827 -40.50 18.27 -9.42
N PHE A 828 -39.82 17.33 -10.09
CA PHE A 828 -38.69 17.63 -10.98
C PHE A 828 -39.05 18.48 -12.20
N GLU A 829 -40.30 18.42 -12.67
CA GLU A 829 -40.77 19.19 -13.82
C GLU A 829 -40.74 20.71 -13.57
N SER A 830 -40.65 21.13 -12.31
CA SER A 830 -40.52 22.52 -11.93
C SER A 830 -39.16 23.15 -12.26
N LEU A 831 -38.14 22.33 -12.55
CA LEU A 831 -36.77 22.80 -12.84
C LEU A 831 -36.43 22.71 -14.32
N GLY A 832 -35.78 23.76 -14.82
CA GLY A 832 -35.13 23.72 -16.12
C GLY A 832 -33.94 22.75 -16.14
N ARG A 833 -33.54 22.30 -17.34
CA ARG A 833 -32.39 21.38 -17.48
C ARG A 833 -31.10 21.95 -16.86
N THR A 834 -30.85 23.25 -17.04
CA THR A 834 -29.68 23.92 -16.47
C THR A 834 -29.76 23.96 -14.94
N GLU A 835 -30.92 24.27 -14.37
CA GLU A 835 -31.12 24.28 -12.91
C GLU A 835 -30.92 22.88 -12.31
N LEU A 836 -31.38 21.83 -13.01
CA LEU A 836 -31.18 20.44 -12.59
C LEU A 836 -29.70 20.04 -12.62
N TRP A 837 -28.95 20.44 -13.64
CA TRP A 837 -27.50 20.23 -13.69
C TRP A 837 -26.79 20.99 -12.56
N THR A 838 -27.18 22.25 -12.32
CA THR A 838 -26.67 23.05 -11.21
C THR A 838 -26.92 22.36 -9.88
N TYR A 839 -28.11 21.80 -9.66
CA TYR A 839 -28.43 21.03 -8.44
C TYR A 839 -27.48 19.85 -8.24
N TYR A 840 -27.31 18.97 -9.22
CA TYR A 840 -26.42 17.80 -9.07
C TYR A 840 -24.94 18.18 -8.95
N ALA A 841 -24.49 19.18 -9.72
CA ALA A 841 -23.13 19.70 -9.61
C ALA A 841 -22.85 20.33 -8.23
N SER A 842 -23.90 20.88 -7.61
CA SER A 842 -23.86 21.49 -6.27
C SER A 842 -23.90 20.45 -5.14
N VAL A 843 -24.69 19.39 -5.28
CA VAL A 843 -24.77 18.30 -4.29
C VAL A 843 -23.49 17.46 -4.26
N PHE A 844 -22.92 17.18 -5.43
CA PHE A 844 -21.75 16.30 -5.59
C PHE A 844 -20.59 16.60 -4.62
N PRO A 845 -20.01 17.81 -4.58
CA PRO A 845 -18.81 18.05 -3.76
C PRO A 845 -19.06 17.80 -2.27
N TYR A 846 -20.20 18.25 -1.73
CA TYR A 846 -20.52 18.09 -0.31
C TYR A 846 -20.80 16.64 0.07
N PHE A 847 -21.61 15.94 -0.74
CA PHE A 847 -21.84 14.51 -0.53
C PHE A 847 -20.52 13.72 -0.63
N TRP A 848 -19.71 14.04 -1.64
CA TRP A 848 -18.43 13.36 -1.89
C TRP A 848 -17.46 13.53 -0.71
N VAL A 849 -17.37 14.73 -0.10
CA VAL A 849 -16.57 14.95 1.12
C VAL A 849 -17.02 14.04 2.27
N LEU A 850 -18.33 13.89 2.48
CA LEU A 850 -18.89 13.04 3.54
C LEU A 850 -18.71 11.54 3.24
N ALA A 851 -18.85 11.14 1.97
CA ALA A 851 -18.80 9.76 1.54
C ALA A 851 -17.38 9.16 1.57
N THR A 852 -16.40 9.94 1.11
CA THR A 852 -15.00 9.52 0.91
C THR A 852 -14.38 8.82 2.14
N PRO A 853 -14.46 9.35 3.38
CA PRO A 853 -13.98 8.65 4.59
C PRO A 853 -14.58 7.26 4.84
N VAL A 854 -15.88 7.12 4.54
CA VAL A 854 -16.67 5.95 4.93
C VAL A 854 -16.39 4.78 4.00
N VAL A 855 -16.18 5.05 2.71
CA VAL A 855 -15.80 4.05 1.69
C VAL A 855 -14.62 3.21 2.19
N SER A 856 -13.52 3.87 2.54
CA SER A 856 -12.29 3.18 2.93
C SER A 856 -12.34 2.56 4.31
N PHE A 857 -13.18 3.09 5.20
CA PHE A 857 -13.45 2.44 6.47
C PHE A 857 -14.17 1.10 6.27
N VAL A 858 -15.22 1.06 5.42
CA VAL A 858 -15.93 -0.17 5.09
C VAL A 858 -15.00 -1.17 4.41
N PHE A 859 -14.23 -0.72 3.42
CA PHE A 859 -13.32 -1.58 2.66
C PHE A 859 -12.13 -2.09 3.50
N GLY A 860 -11.53 -1.24 4.33
CA GLY A 860 -10.49 -1.62 5.27
C GLY A 860 -10.97 -2.61 6.33
N THR A 861 -12.19 -2.42 6.84
CA THR A 861 -12.83 -3.39 7.75
C THR A 861 -13.08 -4.73 7.07
N TYR A 862 -13.49 -4.71 5.80
CA TYR A 862 -13.63 -5.90 4.99
C TYR A 862 -12.32 -6.70 4.89
N LEU A 863 -11.21 -6.06 4.53
CA LEU A 863 -9.90 -6.73 4.46
C LEU A 863 -9.48 -7.32 5.80
N TYR A 864 -9.65 -6.55 6.89
CA TYR A 864 -9.32 -7.00 8.25
C TYR A 864 -10.09 -8.27 8.65
N LEU A 865 -11.41 -8.28 8.45
CA LEU A 865 -12.27 -9.41 8.83
C LEU A 865 -12.04 -10.61 7.92
N SER A 866 -11.92 -10.39 6.61
CA SER A 866 -11.71 -11.46 5.63
C SER A 866 -10.40 -12.21 5.88
N LEU A 867 -9.33 -11.49 6.20
CA LEU A 867 -8.06 -12.11 6.53
C LEU A 867 -8.12 -12.86 7.87
N ASN A 868 -8.55 -12.19 8.94
CA ASN A 868 -8.41 -12.78 10.29
C ASN A 868 -9.45 -13.87 10.60
N ILE A 869 -10.63 -13.82 9.97
CA ILE A 869 -11.73 -14.75 10.22
C ILE A 869 -11.82 -15.80 9.12
N LEU A 870 -11.73 -15.39 7.85
CA LEU A 870 -11.94 -16.28 6.70
C LEU A 870 -10.64 -16.81 6.08
N GLY A 871 -9.48 -16.26 6.45
CA GLY A 871 -8.18 -16.65 5.88
C GLY A 871 -8.02 -16.30 4.40
N CYS A 872 -8.79 -15.31 3.92
CA CYS A 872 -8.80 -14.83 2.54
C CYS A 872 -8.07 -13.49 2.42
N HIS A 873 -7.75 -13.02 1.22
CA HIS A 873 -7.10 -11.72 1.01
C HIS A 873 -5.73 -11.57 1.70
N TYR A 874 -4.93 -12.65 1.71
CA TYR A 874 -3.62 -12.62 2.34
C TYR A 874 -2.69 -11.59 1.68
N ASN A 875 -2.80 -11.41 0.37
CA ASN A 875 -2.03 -10.45 -0.40
C ASN A 875 -2.62 -9.03 -0.31
N GLU A 876 -3.91 -8.86 -0.62
CA GLU A 876 -4.56 -7.55 -0.67
C GLU A 876 -4.57 -6.83 0.70
N ALA A 877 -4.78 -7.58 1.78
CA ALA A 877 -4.85 -6.99 3.11
C ALA A 877 -3.52 -6.44 3.61
N PHE A 878 -2.38 -6.90 3.11
CA PHE A 878 -1.06 -6.44 3.57
C PHE A 878 -0.34 -5.55 2.54
N SER A 879 -0.57 -5.77 1.24
CA SER A 879 -0.11 -4.85 0.18
C SER A 879 -0.71 -3.44 0.34
N SER A 880 -1.94 -3.35 0.84
CA SER A 880 -2.59 -2.07 1.17
C SER A 880 -1.87 -1.28 2.29
N LEU A 881 -1.14 -1.98 3.17
CA LEU A 881 -0.48 -1.43 4.35
C LEU A 881 0.98 -1.07 4.11
N ARG A 882 1.61 -1.64 3.07
CA ARG A 882 2.99 -1.34 2.64
C ARG A 882 4.00 -1.42 3.79
N ILE A 883 3.89 -2.47 4.61
CA ILE A 883 4.67 -2.61 5.83
C ILE A 883 6.14 -2.89 5.47
N ALA A 884 6.99 -1.87 5.64
CA ALA A 884 8.43 -1.97 5.42
C ALA A 884 9.20 -2.73 6.50
N SER A 885 8.64 -2.86 7.69
CA SER A 885 9.22 -3.59 8.82
C SER A 885 9.16 -5.12 8.65
N TYR A 886 9.81 -5.83 9.56
CA TYR A 886 9.86 -7.31 9.64
C TYR A 886 10.43 -7.96 8.38
N LYS A 887 11.68 -7.58 8.07
CA LYS A 887 12.44 -8.13 6.95
C LYS A 887 13.31 -9.28 7.41
N ASN A 888 13.69 -10.16 6.50
CA ASN A 888 14.50 -11.32 6.84
C ASN A 888 15.37 -11.77 5.66
N PHE A 889 16.44 -12.46 5.99
CA PHE A 889 17.31 -13.18 5.07
C PHE A 889 17.87 -14.42 5.78
N LEU A 890 18.40 -15.36 5.02
CA LEU A 890 19.03 -16.57 5.56
C LEU A 890 20.53 -16.56 5.33
N ARG A 891 21.26 -17.25 6.21
CA ARG A 891 22.65 -17.63 6.03
C ARG A 891 22.77 -19.13 6.24
N LEU A 892 23.19 -19.83 5.20
CA LEU A 892 23.41 -21.27 5.16
C LEU A 892 24.90 -21.52 5.35
N HIS A 893 25.24 -22.46 6.21
CA HIS A 893 26.60 -22.83 6.54
C HIS A 893 26.79 -24.32 6.25
N PHE A 894 27.69 -24.62 5.32
CA PHE A 894 28.15 -25.97 5.05
C PHE A 894 29.45 -26.16 5.83
N ASP A 895 29.36 -26.83 6.97
CA ASP A 895 30.50 -27.01 7.86
C ASP A 895 31.50 -28.03 7.29
N LYS A 896 32.65 -28.16 7.97
CA LYS A 896 33.74 -29.06 7.58
C LYS A 896 33.37 -30.53 7.61
N GLU A 897 32.31 -30.88 8.34
CA GLU A 897 31.77 -32.23 8.43
C GLU A 897 30.66 -32.50 7.39
N GLY A 898 30.32 -31.50 6.57
CA GLY A 898 29.29 -31.59 5.53
C GLY A 898 27.86 -31.40 6.05
N ARG A 899 27.66 -30.91 7.27
CA ARG A 899 26.34 -30.58 7.80
C ARG A 899 25.90 -29.21 7.31
N LEU A 900 24.61 -29.09 7.03
CA LEU A 900 23.97 -27.82 6.68
C LEU A 900 23.32 -27.20 7.92
N GLU A 901 23.81 -26.04 8.33
CA GLU A 901 23.17 -25.19 9.33
C GLU A 901 22.50 -23.99 8.65
N ILE A 902 21.25 -23.67 8.99
CA ILE A 902 20.52 -22.54 8.40
C ILE A 902 20.15 -21.56 9.50
N PHE A 903 20.67 -20.34 9.40
CA PHE A 903 20.39 -19.23 10.31
C PHE A 903 19.41 -18.27 9.63
N ALA A 904 18.28 -17.97 10.29
CA ALA A 904 17.33 -16.97 9.83
C ALA A 904 17.48 -15.68 10.65
N PHE A 905 17.77 -14.56 9.98
CA PHE A 905 17.93 -13.27 10.62
C PHE A 905 16.70 -12.41 10.38
N GLY A 906 16.04 -11.98 11.46
CA GLY A 906 14.90 -11.08 11.42
C GLY A 906 15.27 -9.65 11.79
N VAL A 907 14.71 -8.67 11.08
CA VAL A 907 14.90 -7.23 11.33
C VAL A 907 13.55 -6.55 11.53
N ASP A 908 13.25 -6.20 12.79
CA ASP A 908 11.92 -5.72 13.18
C ASP A 908 11.59 -4.33 12.60
N LYS A 909 12.57 -3.43 12.53
CA LYS A 909 12.39 -2.03 12.13
C LYS A 909 13.42 -1.62 11.10
N MET A 910 12.93 -1.00 10.01
CA MET A 910 13.80 -0.44 8.99
C MET A 910 14.22 0.98 9.36
N PRO A 911 15.49 1.37 9.15
CA PRO A 911 15.90 2.76 9.21
C PRO A 911 15.12 3.59 8.18
N ARG A 912 14.86 4.86 8.53
CA ARG A 912 14.20 5.82 7.63
C ARG A 912 15.07 7.01 7.27
N ARG A 913 16.11 7.26 8.08
CA ARG A 913 17.08 8.33 7.89
C ARG A 913 18.45 7.70 7.74
N TRP A 914 19.09 7.98 6.62
CA TRP A 914 20.42 7.50 6.29
C TRP A 914 21.37 8.70 6.28
N CYS A 915 22.46 8.58 7.03
CA CYS A 915 23.54 9.56 7.00
C CYS A 915 24.75 8.88 6.38
N ARG A 916 25.43 9.59 5.48
CA ARG A 916 26.75 9.15 5.03
C ARG A 916 27.70 9.28 6.22
N CYS A 917 28.38 8.19 6.58
CA CYS A 917 29.46 8.30 7.55
C CYS A 917 30.59 9.07 6.85
N GLU A 918 30.88 10.30 7.28
CA GLU A 918 32.14 10.94 6.89
C GLU A 918 33.27 10.02 7.34
N GLN A 919 34.03 9.49 6.39
CA GLN A 919 35.23 8.75 6.72
C GLN A 919 36.17 9.71 7.45
N VAL A 920 36.33 9.50 8.77
CA VAL A 920 37.58 9.83 9.43
C VAL A 920 38.63 9.00 8.71
N ILE A 921 39.37 9.66 7.82
CA ILE A 921 40.53 9.09 7.17
C ILE A 921 41.56 8.87 8.28
N PHE A 922 41.61 7.68 8.85
CA PHE A 922 42.80 7.22 9.55
C PHE A 922 43.86 6.96 8.48
N PHE A 923 44.63 8.00 8.16
CA PHE A 923 46.02 7.79 7.76
C PHE A 923 46.74 7.34 9.03
N ASP A 924 46.87 6.03 9.23
CA ASP A 924 47.97 5.51 10.05
C ASP A 924 49.00 4.89 9.13
N ALA A 925 50.23 5.34 9.35
CA ALA A 925 51.41 5.29 8.49
C ALA A 925 52.11 3.93 8.44
#